data_AF-A0A926NKW7-F1
#
_entry.id   AF-A0A926NKW7-F1
#
_cell.length_a   1.000
_cell.length_b   1.000
_cell.length_c   1.000
_cell.angle_alpha   90.00
_cell.angle_beta   90.00
_cell.angle_gamma   90.00
#
_symmetry.space_group_name_H-M   'P 1'
#
loop_
_entity.id
_entity.type
_entity.pdbx_description
1 polymer ?
#
loop_
_entity_poly.entity_id
_entity_poly.type
_entity_poly.pdbx_seq_one_letter_code
_entity_poly.pdbx_strand_id
1 'polypeptide(L)'
;MYLQLRLFCFFLYLILLVSSNPVSASVEMEDRTAGKSDHLQDKKVYRIAGEKHLAPFSYINNHGEFTGFSIDLLDHIAEEENVEFEYIPMDLYQATRALQEGKINAIMGLKYSADQNQIFQFSEPYFTMADVVIIPNHLKSSVNSLADLRGKTVAMREDPVSFELLQNVRQIEFQFALDPEDALHLLFLGRADAFLSNKWTAEFYLEQSQKKGQYAVLDDFGVPSEFAVATWPGDTQLLSMINHALVDMKASGEYQRLYTKWFAPSDERLKEMQNWITVLLVMIGLTFGSLLVIYIWSKRLKKEVEKRTSALADANRKLEVQQHAISQAHAFKTQIIDHMFSGVLTFDQSLKLTSLNQRAKEMLCLTEVESVQTTEIHKHPLIRQIFQTYETAKHKKSGPFLFTEEIEYKQDGELHFVLYRVIPLYEERDQKNGYLITLADRSEERMLEKKLATQEKMRALGQLVAGVAHEVRNPLTSVKTFIDLLPRKYEDPAFRKELLKHVPEALKRMNHIVESLLDYARPKYPQKITFDLESFIHSLVAIIEPTLKKQGVRLRLEIEPSMQLYSDPDQIKQVMLNLMLNALDAMETSAEKKLSIRAEVENGTGFIHVEDTGSGMEKEELPHILEPFYTTKKHGVGLGLSLCYQWIQENNGEMNVETKKGCGTTFTLNLPVAKEKGDK
;
A
#
# COMPACT_ATOMS: atom_id res chain seq x y z
N MET A 1 -5.52 -21.92 24.45
CA MET A 1 -5.99 -21.91 25.87
C MET A 1 -5.57 -23.17 26.64
N TYR A 2 -5.75 -24.39 26.09
CA TYR A 2 -5.40 -25.64 26.79
C TYR A 2 -3.89 -25.89 27.06
N LEU A 3 -2.98 -25.31 26.27
CA LEU A 3 -1.53 -25.53 26.44
C LEU A 3 -0.92 -24.67 27.57
N GLN A 4 -1.53 -23.52 27.88
CA GLN A 4 -1.07 -22.65 28.98
C GLN A 4 -1.52 -23.17 30.35
N LEU A 5 -2.66 -23.86 30.43
CA LEU A 5 -3.14 -24.46 31.68
C LEU A 5 -2.27 -25.65 32.13
N ARG A 6 -1.72 -26.42 31.18
CA ARG A 6 -0.79 -27.53 31.48
C ARG A 6 0.58 -27.06 31.96
N LEU A 7 1.13 -25.98 31.38
CA LEU A 7 2.40 -25.43 31.87
C LEU A 7 2.26 -24.81 33.27
N PHE A 8 1.12 -24.19 33.56
CA PHE A 8 0.82 -23.63 34.88
C PHE A 8 0.65 -24.73 35.94
N CYS A 9 -0.04 -25.83 35.63
CA CYS A 9 -0.16 -26.97 36.53
C CYS A 9 1.18 -27.70 36.75
N PHE A 10 2.06 -27.73 35.73
CA PHE A 10 3.39 -28.33 35.86
C PHE A 10 4.31 -27.52 36.78
N PHE A 11 4.24 -26.19 36.72
CA PHE A 11 4.98 -25.31 37.64
C PHE A 11 4.42 -25.36 39.07
N LEU A 12 3.10 -25.50 39.24
CA LEU A 12 2.46 -25.68 40.55
C LEU A 12 2.85 -27.04 41.20
N TYR A 13 2.99 -28.10 40.38
CA TYR A 13 3.43 -29.43 40.83
C TYR A 13 4.90 -29.45 41.24
N LEU A 14 5.75 -28.64 40.58
CA LEU A 14 7.17 -28.51 40.94
C LEU A 14 7.37 -27.75 42.27
N ILE A 15 6.47 -26.82 42.61
CA ILE A 15 6.50 -26.07 43.88
C ILE A 15 6.00 -26.95 45.05
N LEU A 16 5.05 -27.87 44.81
CA LEU A 16 4.56 -28.82 45.83
C LEU A 16 5.59 -29.91 46.20
N LEU A 17 6.48 -30.28 45.27
CA LEU A 17 7.53 -31.29 45.49
C LEU A 17 8.71 -30.82 46.38
N VAL A 18 8.81 -29.52 46.67
CA VAL A 18 9.87 -28.96 47.55
C VAL A 18 9.42 -28.87 49.02
N SER A 19 8.21 -29.35 49.35
CA SER A 19 7.62 -29.25 50.70
C SER A 19 7.39 -30.59 51.42
N SER A 20 7.99 -31.68 50.96
CA SER A 20 7.90 -32.98 51.66
C SER A 20 9.10 -33.21 52.58
N ASN A 21 8.86 -33.04 53.88
CA ASN A 21 9.75 -33.45 54.98
C ASN A 21 10.18 -34.92 54.86
N PRO A 22 11.47 -35.27 55.10
CA PRO A 22 11.81 -36.60 55.56
C PRO A 22 11.50 -36.72 57.06
N VAL A 23 10.66 -37.71 57.34
CA VAL A 23 10.27 -38.21 58.66
C VAL A 23 11.50 -38.61 59.47
N SER A 24 11.52 -38.19 60.73
CA SER A 24 12.49 -38.57 61.76
C SER A 24 12.40 -40.06 62.08
N ALA A 25 13.51 -40.78 61.93
CA ALA A 25 13.73 -42.07 62.58
C ALA A 25 14.51 -41.84 63.88
N SER A 26 13.80 -41.95 64.99
CA SER A 26 14.34 -42.20 66.34
C SER A 26 14.65 -43.70 66.49
N VAL A 27 15.54 -44.02 67.44
CA VAL A 27 15.91 -45.34 68.04
C VAL A 27 17.43 -45.53 67.91
N GLU A 28 18.23 -45.88 68.91
CA GLU A 28 18.11 -46.05 70.38
C GLU A 28 19.54 -45.86 70.92
N MET A 29 19.68 -45.21 72.08
CA MET A 29 20.94 -45.22 72.84
C MET A 29 21.10 -46.61 73.46
N GLU A 30 22.22 -47.26 73.16
CA GLU A 30 22.64 -48.48 73.84
C GLU A 30 23.70 -48.16 74.90
N ASP A 31 23.56 -48.89 75.99
CA ASP A 31 23.89 -48.58 77.35
C ASP A 31 25.39 -48.71 77.68
N ARG A 32 25.81 -48.00 78.72
CA ARG A 32 27.14 -48.10 79.32
C ARG A 32 27.24 -49.38 80.14
N THR A 33 28.28 -50.18 79.90
CA THR A 33 28.89 -51.02 80.95
C THR A 33 30.41 -50.93 80.82
N ALA A 34 31.07 -50.14 81.67
CA ALA A 34 31.59 -50.54 82.97
C ALA A 34 32.88 -51.37 82.84
N GLY A 35 34.00 -50.74 83.18
CA GLY A 35 35.33 -51.34 83.22
C GLY A 35 36.42 -50.35 83.63
N LYS A 36 36.18 -49.51 84.65
CA LYS A 36 37.27 -48.82 85.37
C LYS A 36 37.66 -49.70 86.55
N SER A 37 38.84 -50.32 86.45
CA SER A 37 39.52 -50.92 87.60
C SER A 37 40.18 -49.81 88.41
N ASP A 38 39.82 -49.82 89.69
CA ASP A 38 40.21 -48.97 90.78
C ASP A 38 41.74 -48.98 91.03
N HIS A 39 42.37 -47.82 90.94
CA HIS A 39 43.63 -47.53 91.61
C HIS A 39 43.58 -46.09 92.12
N LEU A 40 43.07 -45.93 93.34
CA LEU A 40 43.24 -44.74 94.17
C LEU A 40 44.74 -44.55 94.48
N GLN A 41 45.45 -43.84 93.60
CA GLN A 41 46.66 -43.11 93.96
C GLN A 41 46.24 -41.78 94.56
N ASP A 42 46.80 -41.41 95.72
CA ASP A 42 46.62 -40.09 96.33
C ASP A 42 46.95 -39.02 95.28
N LYS A 43 45.93 -38.27 94.84
CA LYS A 43 46.10 -37.18 93.89
C LYS A 43 46.97 -36.11 94.51
N LYS A 44 47.95 -35.61 93.76
CA LYS A 44 48.75 -34.47 94.20
C LYS A 44 47.87 -33.22 94.15
N VAL A 45 47.67 -32.58 95.31
CA VAL A 45 46.88 -31.36 95.44
C VAL A 45 47.77 -30.14 95.21
N TYR A 46 47.39 -29.28 94.26
CA TYR A 46 48.04 -27.99 94.03
C TYR A 46 47.08 -26.85 94.35
N ARG A 47 47.56 -25.86 95.09
CA ARG A 47 46.82 -24.63 95.41
C ARG A 47 47.02 -23.59 94.32
N ILE A 48 45.97 -23.27 93.59
CA ILE A 48 46.02 -22.32 92.48
C ILE A 48 45.19 -21.09 92.85
N ALA A 49 45.85 -19.94 92.95
CA ALA A 49 45.16 -18.67 93.13
C ALA A 49 44.63 -18.14 91.80
N GLY A 50 43.49 -17.44 91.83
CA GLY A 50 42.98 -16.71 90.67
C GLY A 50 42.33 -15.41 91.08
N GLU A 51 42.37 -14.43 90.18
CA GLU A 51 41.73 -13.13 90.35
C GLU A 51 40.22 -13.31 90.44
N LYS A 52 39.58 -12.82 91.50
CA LYS A 52 38.14 -13.05 91.78
C LYS A 52 37.19 -12.13 91.00
N HIS A 53 37.72 -11.13 90.30
CA HIS A 53 36.95 -10.12 89.56
C HIS A 53 37.18 -10.15 88.04
N LEU A 54 37.80 -11.21 87.50
CA LEU A 54 38.15 -11.33 86.07
C LEU A 54 37.12 -12.18 85.32
N ALA A 55 35.85 -11.77 85.33
CA ALA A 55 34.81 -12.46 84.58
C ALA A 55 35.03 -12.32 83.06
N PRO A 56 34.74 -13.32 82.21
CA PRO A 56 34.26 -14.66 82.53
C PRO A 56 35.40 -15.69 82.76
N PHE A 57 36.64 -15.27 83.02
CA PHE A 57 37.82 -16.15 83.14
C PHE A 57 37.98 -16.78 84.52
N SER A 58 37.94 -15.95 85.56
CA SER A 58 37.98 -16.36 86.96
C SER A 58 37.19 -15.31 87.74
N TYR A 59 36.04 -15.69 88.29
CA TYR A 59 35.21 -14.74 89.03
C TYR A 59 34.26 -15.46 89.99
N ILE A 60 33.73 -14.71 90.94
CA ILE A 60 32.68 -15.21 91.81
C ILE A 60 31.34 -14.93 91.11
N ASN A 61 30.60 -15.99 90.78
CA ASN A 61 29.28 -15.85 90.14
C ASN A 61 28.22 -15.33 91.13
N ASN A 62 27.01 -15.05 90.64
CA ASN A 62 25.88 -14.59 91.47
C ASN A 62 25.46 -15.60 92.57
N HIS A 63 25.94 -16.84 92.52
CA HIS A 63 25.71 -17.88 93.51
C HIS A 63 26.82 -17.98 94.57
N GLY A 64 27.87 -17.14 94.47
CA GLY A 64 29.00 -17.13 95.39
C GLY A 64 30.08 -18.18 95.08
N GLU A 65 30.00 -18.86 93.94
CA GLU A 65 30.95 -19.90 93.52
C GLU A 65 32.06 -19.29 92.66
N PHE A 66 33.31 -19.73 92.87
CA PHE A 66 34.44 -19.33 92.04
C PHE A 66 34.43 -20.16 90.75
N THR A 67 34.13 -19.52 89.62
CA THR A 67 33.92 -20.16 88.31
C THR A 67 34.52 -19.32 87.18
N GLY A 68 34.64 -19.90 86.00
CA GLY A 68 35.09 -19.21 84.79
C GLY A 68 35.87 -20.09 83.84
N PHE A 69 36.20 -19.54 82.67
CA PHE A 69 36.94 -20.25 81.62
C PHE A 69 38.29 -20.81 82.09
N SER A 70 39.04 -20.07 82.91
CA SER A 70 40.35 -20.54 83.42
C SER A 70 40.20 -21.69 84.41
N ILE A 71 39.07 -21.74 85.13
CA ILE A 71 38.75 -22.83 86.06
C ILE A 71 38.34 -24.07 85.28
N ASP A 72 37.39 -23.95 84.34
CA ASP A 72 37.00 -25.05 83.45
C ASP A 72 38.19 -25.64 82.67
N LEU A 73 39.12 -24.77 82.24
CA LEU A 73 40.34 -25.18 81.56
C LEU A 73 41.27 -25.98 82.48
N LEU A 74 41.53 -25.47 83.69
CA LEU A 74 42.40 -26.14 84.66
C LEU A 74 41.76 -27.42 85.23
N ASP A 75 40.44 -27.47 85.37
CA ASP A 75 39.71 -28.68 85.77
C ASP A 75 39.87 -29.79 84.73
N HIS A 76 39.80 -29.45 83.44
CA HIS A 76 40.06 -30.42 82.38
C HIS A 76 41.49 -30.96 82.44
N ILE A 77 42.48 -30.08 82.67
CA ILE A 77 43.88 -30.46 82.86
C ILE A 77 44.04 -31.35 84.09
N ALA A 78 43.34 -31.04 85.19
CA ALA A 78 43.38 -31.84 86.41
C ALA A 78 42.80 -33.25 86.23
N GLU A 79 41.72 -33.37 85.44
CA GLU A 79 41.12 -34.66 85.09
C GLU A 79 42.03 -35.51 84.20
N GLU A 80 42.66 -34.90 83.19
CA GLU A 80 43.56 -35.58 82.24
C GLU A 80 44.86 -36.06 82.92
N GLU A 81 45.47 -35.20 83.74
CA GLU A 81 46.75 -35.46 84.42
C GLU A 81 46.57 -36.17 85.77
N ASN A 82 45.33 -36.47 86.15
CA ASN A 82 44.95 -37.14 87.40
C ASN A 82 45.49 -36.43 88.67
N VAL A 83 45.42 -35.10 88.70
CA VAL A 83 45.76 -34.25 89.85
C VAL A 83 44.51 -33.60 90.45
N GLU A 84 44.66 -32.87 91.55
CA GLU A 84 43.57 -32.08 92.15
C GLU A 84 44.02 -30.63 92.32
N PHE A 85 43.20 -29.69 91.87
CA PHE A 85 43.47 -28.26 92.01
C PHE A 85 42.52 -27.64 93.04
N GLU A 86 43.10 -27.06 94.09
CA GLU A 86 42.37 -26.28 95.10
C GLU A 86 42.42 -24.80 94.68
N TYR A 87 41.29 -24.26 94.24
CA TYR A 87 41.21 -22.87 93.77
C TYR A 87 40.97 -21.89 94.91
N ILE A 88 41.83 -20.87 95.02
CA ILE A 88 41.75 -19.87 96.09
C ILE A 88 41.47 -18.49 95.47
N PRO A 89 40.24 -17.95 95.59
CA PRO A 89 39.92 -16.62 95.06
C PRO A 89 40.61 -15.54 95.89
N MET A 90 41.45 -14.73 95.26
CA MET A 90 42.15 -13.61 95.94
C MET A 90 42.53 -12.52 94.93
N ASP A 91 42.78 -11.31 95.44
CA ASP A 91 43.24 -10.21 94.60
C ASP A 91 44.67 -10.47 94.11
N LEU A 92 45.03 -10.02 92.89
CA LEU A 92 46.32 -10.35 92.28
C LEU A 92 47.55 -9.97 93.15
N TYR A 93 47.47 -8.86 93.88
CA TYR A 93 48.53 -8.45 94.81
C TYR A 93 48.71 -9.43 95.97
N GLN A 94 47.62 -10.02 96.46
CA GLN A 94 47.67 -11.05 97.50
C GLN A 94 48.20 -12.37 96.94
N ALA A 95 47.82 -12.72 95.70
CA ALA A 95 48.29 -13.92 95.00
C ALA A 95 49.81 -13.91 94.81
N THR A 96 50.36 -12.81 94.31
CA THR A 96 51.81 -12.66 94.09
C THR A 96 52.62 -12.79 95.38
N ARG A 97 52.15 -12.18 96.49
CA ARG A 97 52.77 -12.37 97.82
C ARG A 97 52.61 -13.80 98.34
N ALA A 98 51.44 -14.41 98.19
CA ALA A 98 51.20 -15.78 98.64
C ALA A 98 52.08 -16.79 97.89
N LEU A 99 52.36 -16.56 96.61
CA LEU A 99 53.27 -17.39 95.81
C LEU A 99 54.72 -17.22 96.28
N GLN A 100 55.15 -15.98 96.57
CA GLN A 100 56.47 -15.69 97.16
C GLN A 100 56.68 -16.36 98.51
N GLU A 101 55.64 -16.41 99.34
CA GLU A 101 55.66 -17.04 100.66
C GLU A 101 55.49 -18.56 100.62
N GLY A 102 55.28 -19.16 99.43
CA GLY A 102 55.06 -20.60 99.25
C GLY A 102 53.72 -21.11 99.79
N LYS A 103 52.74 -20.23 99.99
CA LYS A 103 51.39 -20.58 100.48
C LYS A 103 50.49 -21.18 99.40
N ILE A 104 50.80 -20.89 98.14
CA ILE A 104 50.14 -21.39 96.94
C ILE A 104 51.20 -21.90 95.94
N ASN A 105 50.79 -22.74 94.99
CA ASN A 105 51.67 -23.34 94.00
C ASN A 105 51.69 -22.57 92.68
N ALA A 106 50.56 -21.97 92.30
CA ALA A 106 50.44 -21.22 91.04
C ALA A 106 49.42 -20.08 91.11
N ILE A 107 49.50 -19.16 90.15
CA ILE A 107 48.52 -18.11 89.90
C ILE A 107 47.98 -18.31 88.47
N MET A 108 46.68 -18.52 88.33
CA MET A 108 46.01 -18.56 87.02
C MET A 108 45.69 -17.15 86.52
N GLY A 109 45.64 -16.96 85.21
CA GLY A 109 45.20 -15.71 84.60
C GLY A 109 46.13 -14.54 84.86
N LEU A 110 47.43 -14.79 85.03
CA LEU A 110 48.41 -13.72 85.18
C LEU A 110 48.81 -13.18 83.82
N LYS A 111 48.73 -11.86 83.65
CA LYS A 111 49.17 -11.14 82.46
C LYS A 111 50.70 -11.21 82.36
N TYR A 112 51.20 -11.74 81.24
CA TYR A 112 52.63 -11.83 81.00
C TYR A 112 53.26 -10.43 80.86
N SER A 113 54.36 -10.19 81.58
CA SER A 113 55.20 -9.00 81.42
C SER A 113 56.68 -9.32 81.66
N ALA A 114 57.58 -8.54 81.03
CA ALA A 114 59.02 -8.72 81.19
C ALA A 114 59.48 -8.57 82.65
N ASP A 115 58.83 -7.68 83.42
CA ASP A 115 59.14 -7.47 84.83
C ASP A 115 58.69 -8.65 85.70
N GLN A 116 57.52 -9.23 85.42
CA GLN A 116 57.04 -10.39 86.17
C GLN A 116 57.80 -11.67 85.81
N ASN A 117 58.26 -11.82 84.57
CA ASN A 117 59.08 -12.98 84.15
C ASN A 117 60.48 -13.00 84.80
N GLN A 118 60.94 -11.88 85.38
CA GLN A 118 62.14 -11.88 86.22
C GLN A 118 61.89 -12.49 87.62
N ILE A 119 60.63 -12.53 88.06
CA ILE A 119 60.22 -12.95 89.41
C ILE A 119 59.58 -14.34 89.40
N PHE A 120 58.77 -14.64 88.37
CA PHE A 120 57.98 -15.88 88.25
C PHE A 120 58.30 -16.61 86.94
N GLN A 121 58.02 -17.91 86.89
CA GLN A 121 58.03 -18.69 85.65
C GLN A 121 56.61 -18.84 85.12
N PHE A 122 56.43 -18.71 83.80
CA PHE A 122 55.12 -18.75 83.15
C PHE A 122 54.93 -20.03 82.32
N SER A 123 53.68 -20.48 82.24
CA SER A 123 53.23 -21.47 81.26
C SER A 123 53.17 -20.87 79.85
N GLU A 124 52.98 -21.71 78.84
CA GLU A 124 52.48 -21.27 77.54
C GLU A 124 51.16 -20.51 77.75
N PRO A 125 50.93 -19.41 77.00
CA PRO A 125 49.71 -18.64 77.13
C PRO A 125 48.51 -19.46 76.66
N TYR A 126 47.49 -19.49 77.51
CA TYR A 126 46.24 -20.19 77.21
C TYR A 126 45.17 -19.23 76.69
N PHE A 127 45.35 -17.92 76.82
CA PHE A 127 44.43 -16.94 76.28
C PHE A 127 45.16 -15.63 75.95
N THR A 128 44.74 -14.96 74.88
CA THR A 128 45.23 -13.62 74.50
C THR A 128 44.04 -12.68 74.41
N MET A 129 44.11 -11.55 75.11
CA MET A 129 43.06 -10.52 75.04
C MET A 129 43.65 -9.12 74.98
N ALA A 130 42.97 -8.25 74.25
CA ALA A 130 43.28 -6.83 74.18
C ALA A 130 42.33 -6.04 75.07
N ASP A 131 42.85 -4.95 75.63
CA ASP A 131 42.04 -3.92 76.26
C ASP A 131 41.16 -3.22 75.21
N VAL A 132 39.96 -2.85 75.61
CA VAL A 132 38.99 -2.15 74.78
C VAL A 132 38.46 -0.96 75.54
N VAL A 133 38.00 0.04 74.79
CA VAL A 133 37.37 1.23 75.35
C VAL A 133 35.87 1.12 75.17
N ILE A 134 35.13 1.23 76.27
CA ILE A 134 33.68 1.17 76.29
C ILE A 134 33.16 2.59 76.47
N ILE A 135 32.31 3.03 75.56
CA ILE A 135 31.67 4.34 75.61
C ILE A 135 30.17 4.24 75.35
N PRO A 136 29.36 5.18 75.83
CA PRO A 136 27.97 5.30 75.42
C PRO A 136 27.83 5.44 73.89
N ASN A 137 26.81 4.81 73.30
CA ASN A 137 26.60 4.82 71.84
C ASN A 137 26.49 6.23 71.23
N HIS A 138 25.98 7.20 71.98
CA HIS A 138 25.89 8.58 71.52
C HIS A 138 27.26 9.27 71.36
N LEU A 139 28.32 8.73 72.00
CA LEU A 139 29.70 9.19 71.84
C LEU A 139 30.48 8.41 70.78
N LYS A 140 29.88 7.35 70.19
CA LYS A 140 30.56 6.48 69.22
C LYS A 140 31.18 7.22 68.05
N SER A 141 30.53 8.26 67.54
CA SER A 141 31.05 9.06 66.43
C SER A 141 32.18 10.02 66.81
N SER A 142 32.40 10.26 68.11
CA SER A 142 33.35 11.24 68.63
C SER A 142 34.69 10.65 69.07
N VAL A 143 34.79 9.33 69.16
CA VAL A 143 36.00 8.62 69.62
C VAL A 143 36.40 7.59 68.59
N ASN A 144 37.37 7.92 67.75
CA ASN A 144 37.93 7.02 66.73
C ASN A 144 39.38 6.64 67.02
N SER A 145 40.03 7.32 67.96
CA SER A 145 41.41 7.08 68.39
C SER A 145 41.56 7.27 69.90
N LEU A 146 42.60 6.67 70.51
CA LEU A 146 42.96 6.93 71.90
C LEU A 146 43.20 8.42 72.19
N ALA A 147 43.63 9.20 71.19
CA ALA A 147 43.84 10.64 71.33
C ALA A 147 42.52 11.42 71.57
N ASP A 148 41.38 10.86 71.14
CA ASP A 148 40.06 11.48 71.32
C ASP A 148 39.54 11.34 72.76
N LEU A 149 40.22 10.57 73.61
CA LEU A 149 39.97 10.51 75.05
C LEU A 149 40.53 11.72 75.80
N ARG A 150 41.20 12.65 75.11
CA ARG A 150 41.67 13.91 75.71
C ARG A 150 40.52 14.69 76.35
N GLY A 151 40.69 15.08 77.61
CA GLY A 151 39.70 15.84 78.38
C GLY A 151 38.54 14.99 78.89
N LYS A 152 38.59 13.66 78.74
CA LYS A 152 37.56 12.73 79.18
C LYS A 152 37.93 12.07 80.50
N THR A 153 36.92 11.72 81.29
CA THR A 153 37.09 10.91 82.48
C THR A 153 37.04 9.43 82.12
N VAL A 154 38.13 8.71 82.36
CA VAL A 154 38.24 7.27 82.04
C VAL A 154 38.22 6.47 83.34
N ALA A 155 37.20 5.62 83.51
CA ALA A 155 37.14 4.65 84.59
C ALA A 155 37.99 3.43 84.24
N MET A 156 38.85 3.00 85.17
CA MET A 156 39.67 1.80 85.01
C MET A 156 40.11 1.25 86.37
N ARG A 157 40.61 0.02 86.41
CA ARG A 157 41.36 -0.49 87.56
C ARG A 157 42.81 0.01 87.50
N GLU A 158 43.48 0.11 88.64
CA GLU A 158 44.92 0.37 88.69
C GLU A 158 45.69 -0.84 88.12
N ASP A 159 45.99 -0.80 86.82
CA ASP A 159 46.88 -1.73 86.12
C ASP A 159 48.04 -0.95 85.50
N PRO A 160 49.31 -1.25 85.85
CA PRO A 160 50.46 -0.50 85.35
C PRO A 160 50.54 -0.45 83.82
N VAL A 161 50.21 -1.54 83.13
CA VAL A 161 50.34 -1.65 81.68
C VAL A 161 49.25 -0.84 80.98
N SER A 162 47.99 -1.00 81.39
CA SER A 162 46.88 -0.22 80.83
C SER A 162 46.99 1.28 81.20
N PHE A 163 47.58 1.61 82.36
CA PHE A 163 47.86 3.00 82.75
C PHE A 163 48.94 3.63 81.88
N GLU A 164 50.01 2.88 81.55
CA GLU A 164 51.09 3.35 80.67
C GLU A 164 50.59 3.67 79.25
N LEU A 165 49.58 2.94 78.77
CA LEU A 165 48.96 3.19 77.48
C LEU A 165 48.28 4.57 77.43
N LEU A 166 47.59 4.95 78.50
CA LEU A 166 46.79 6.17 78.57
C LEU A 166 47.54 7.39 79.13
N GLN A 167 48.61 7.21 79.92
CA GLN A 167 49.37 8.34 80.50
C GLN A 167 49.98 9.25 79.42
N ASN A 168 50.23 8.70 78.22
CA ASN A 168 50.79 9.44 77.10
C ASN A 168 49.75 10.35 76.41
N VAL A 169 48.45 10.17 76.70
CA VAL A 169 47.37 11.02 76.21
C VAL A 169 47.18 12.19 77.17
N ARG A 170 47.39 13.41 76.67
CA ARG A 170 47.33 14.62 77.50
C ARG A 170 45.90 14.90 77.99
N GLN A 171 45.76 15.27 79.27
CA GLN A 171 44.52 15.73 79.91
C GLN A 171 43.43 14.66 80.05
N ILE A 172 43.78 13.38 80.24
CA ILE A 172 42.83 12.38 80.73
C ILE A 172 42.66 12.53 82.24
N GLU A 173 41.42 12.48 82.73
CA GLU A 173 41.14 12.33 84.15
C GLU A 173 40.90 10.85 84.47
N PHE A 174 41.76 10.26 85.30
CA PHE A 174 41.64 8.84 85.67
C PHE A 174 40.74 8.69 86.89
N GLN A 175 39.74 7.81 86.79
CA GLN A 175 38.93 7.38 87.92
C GLN A 175 39.20 5.91 88.22
N PHE A 176 39.97 5.66 89.27
CA PHE A 176 40.32 4.30 89.68
C PHE A 176 39.20 3.65 90.49
N ALA A 177 38.81 2.44 90.09
CA ALA A 177 37.84 1.60 90.80
C ALA A 177 38.52 0.37 91.43
N LEU A 178 37.84 -0.26 92.39
CA LEU A 178 38.32 -1.47 93.07
C LEU A 178 38.26 -2.69 92.15
N ASP A 179 37.18 -2.84 91.39
CA ASP A 179 36.98 -3.92 90.43
C ASP A 179 36.38 -3.42 89.10
N PRO A 180 36.39 -4.25 88.03
CA PRO A 180 35.88 -3.84 86.72
C PRO A 180 34.37 -3.58 86.68
N GLU A 181 33.59 -4.21 87.57
CA GLU A 181 32.14 -4.00 87.65
C GLU A 181 31.83 -2.60 88.21
N ASP A 182 32.52 -2.21 89.28
CA ASP A 182 32.48 -0.87 89.85
C ASP A 182 32.89 0.21 88.83
N ALA A 183 33.96 -0.05 88.06
CA ALA A 183 34.40 0.86 86.99
C ALA A 183 33.34 1.03 85.89
N LEU A 184 32.69 -0.06 85.48
CA LEU A 184 31.58 0.00 84.53
C LEU A 184 30.36 0.72 85.12
N HIS A 185 30.09 0.56 86.42
CA HIS A 185 29.01 1.26 87.09
C HIS A 185 29.24 2.78 87.13
N LEU A 186 30.48 3.25 87.26
CA LEU A 186 30.82 4.68 87.11
C LEU A 186 30.46 5.23 85.73
N LEU A 187 30.67 4.43 84.67
CA LEU A 187 30.25 4.76 83.31
C LEU A 187 28.72 4.80 83.20
N PHE A 188 28.01 3.86 83.83
CA PHE A 188 26.54 3.85 83.84
C PHE A 188 25.93 5.05 84.56
N LEU A 189 26.58 5.54 85.61
CA LEU A 189 26.16 6.73 86.36
C LEU A 189 26.55 8.05 85.67
N GLY A 190 27.26 7.99 84.53
CA GLY A 190 27.78 9.18 83.84
C GLY A 190 28.88 9.91 84.63
N ARG A 191 29.52 9.23 85.59
CA ARG A 191 30.68 9.76 86.33
C ARG A 191 31.99 9.57 85.59
N ALA A 192 32.02 8.66 84.61
CA ALA A 192 33.07 8.51 83.63
C ALA A 192 32.47 8.61 82.22
N ASP A 193 33.25 9.12 81.25
CA ASP A 193 32.91 9.18 79.83
C ASP A 193 33.24 7.86 79.11
N ALA A 194 34.26 7.15 79.59
CA ALA A 194 34.74 5.89 79.02
C ALA A 194 35.16 4.92 80.13
N PHE A 195 35.10 3.63 79.83
CA PHE A 195 35.61 2.55 80.67
C PHE A 195 36.67 1.77 79.90
N LEU A 196 37.84 1.54 80.51
CA LEU A 196 38.91 0.72 79.93
C LEU A 196 38.96 -0.63 80.66
N SER A 197 38.78 -1.71 79.91
CA SER A 197 38.90 -3.09 80.39
C SER A 197 39.17 -4.04 79.23
N ASN A 198 39.40 -5.33 79.50
CA ASN A 198 39.50 -6.29 78.42
C ASN A 198 38.11 -6.55 77.78
N LYS A 199 38.12 -6.91 76.49
CA LYS A 199 36.90 -7.13 75.69
C LYS A 199 35.87 -8.01 76.37
N TRP A 200 36.32 -9.15 76.90
CA TRP A 200 35.43 -10.20 77.39
C TRP A 200 34.81 -9.85 78.74
N THR A 201 35.59 -9.26 79.65
CA THR A 201 35.07 -8.74 80.93
C THR A 201 34.07 -7.61 80.71
N ALA A 202 34.38 -6.70 79.78
CA ALA A 202 33.47 -5.63 79.42
C ALA A 202 32.16 -6.15 78.81
N GLU A 203 32.22 -7.05 77.83
CA GLU A 203 31.03 -7.64 77.22
C GLU A 203 30.21 -8.45 78.23
N PHE A 204 30.87 -9.22 79.11
CA PHE A 204 30.21 -10.01 80.15
C PHE A 204 29.34 -9.14 81.08
N TYR A 205 29.91 -8.08 81.65
CA TYR A 205 29.15 -7.19 82.54
C TYR A 205 28.12 -6.32 81.78
N LEU A 206 28.36 -5.99 80.51
CA LEU A 206 27.37 -5.31 79.66
C LEU A 206 26.16 -6.20 79.33
N GLU A 207 26.38 -7.50 79.15
CA GLU A 207 25.30 -8.49 78.96
C GLU A 207 24.54 -8.75 80.25
N GLN A 208 25.25 -8.97 81.37
CA GLN A 208 24.64 -9.17 82.67
C GLN A 208 23.76 -7.99 83.09
N SER A 209 24.16 -6.76 82.73
CA SER A 209 23.38 -5.54 82.99
C SER A 209 22.27 -5.27 81.98
N GLN A 210 22.11 -6.10 80.94
CA GLN A 210 21.17 -5.91 79.81
C GLN A 210 21.31 -4.57 79.08
N LYS A 211 22.50 -3.93 79.17
CA LYS A 211 22.78 -2.63 78.55
C LYS A 211 23.69 -2.70 77.35
N LYS A 212 24.09 -3.89 76.87
CA LYS A 212 24.96 -4.07 75.69
C LYS A 212 24.56 -3.21 74.48
N GLY A 213 23.26 -3.06 74.20
CA GLY A 213 22.76 -2.24 73.08
C GLY A 213 22.91 -0.72 73.24
N GLN A 214 23.32 -0.21 74.40
CA GLN A 214 23.45 1.22 74.71
C GLN A 214 24.90 1.72 74.68
N TYR A 215 25.87 0.80 74.67
CA TYR A 215 27.29 1.10 74.70
C TYR A 215 27.99 0.51 73.47
N ALA A 216 29.02 1.20 73.01
CA ALA A 216 29.91 0.74 71.96
C ALA A 216 31.19 0.21 72.61
N VAL A 217 31.61 -0.97 72.17
CA VAL A 217 32.93 -1.55 72.48
C VAL A 217 33.85 -1.18 71.32
N LEU A 218 34.92 -0.45 71.59
CA LEU A 218 35.93 -0.05 70.61
C LEU A 218 37.18 -0.91 70.81
N ASP A 219 37.44 -1.81 69.86
CA ASP A 219 38.46 -2.87 69.96
C ASP A 219 39.80 -2.57 69.26
N ASP A 220 39.93 -1.41 68.61
CA ASP A 220 41.12 -1.03 67.83
C ASP A 220 42.28 -0.44 68.65
N PHE A 221 42.18 -0.41 69.99
CA PHE A 221 43.08 0.41 70.83
C PHE A 221 43.99 -0.35 71.78
N GLY A 222 43.62 -1.55 72.23
CA GLY A 222 44.39 -2.28 73.24
C GLY A 222 45.58 -3.02 72.66
N VAL A 223 46.64 -3.12 73.46
CA VAL A 223 47.76 -4.03 73.19
C VAL A 223 47.32 -5.45 73.57
N PRO A 224 47.36 -6.43 72.65
CA PRO A 224 47.09 -7.82 72.99
C PRO A 224 48.04 -8.28 74.09
N SER A 225 47.46 -8.79 75.17
CA SER A 225 48.18 -9.26 76.34
C SER A 225 47.94 -10.76 76.49
N GLU A 226 49.01 -11.49 76.72
CA GLU A 226 48.99 -12.94 76.91
C GLU A 226 48.75 -13.27 78.38
N PHE A 227 47.83 -14.19 78.64
CA PHE A 227 47.46 -14.66 79.97
C PHE A 227 47.87 -16.12 80.12
N ALA A 228 48.61 -16.39 81.19
CA ALA A 228 49.23 -17.67 81.46
C ALA A 228 49.13 -18.04 82.96
N VAL A 229 49.52 -19.26 83.28
CA VAL A 229 49.69 -19.71 84.66
C VAL A 229 51.11 -19.38 85.11
N ALA A 230 51.28 -18.78 86.28
CA ALA A 230 52.58 -18.43 86.84
C ALA A 230 52.91 -19.25 88.09
N THR A 231 54.15 -19.73 88.20
CA THR A 231 54.66 -20.49 89.35
C THR A 231 55.94 -19.89 89.91
N TRP A 232 56.36 -20.34 91.09
CA TRP A 232 57.65 -19.96 91.66
C TRP A 232 58.81 -20.57 90.86
N PRO A 233 59.92 -19.84 90.63
CA PRO A 233 61.07 -20.38 89.91
C PRO A 233 61.57 -21.68 90.53
N GLY A 234 61.54 -22.76 89.74
CA GLY A 234 61.96 -24.11 90.17
C GLY A 234 60.85 -25.16 90.19
N ASP A 235 59.57 -24.77 90.17
CA ASP A 235 58.44 -25.72 90.02
C ASP A 235 58.17 -26.04 88.54
N THR A 236 59.15 -26.69 87.90
CA THR A 236 59.09 -27.06 86.48
C THR A 236 58.11 -28.19 86.20
N GLN A 237 57.77 -28.99 87.23
CA GLN A 237 56.84 -30.11 87.08
C GLN A 237 55.42 -29.62 86.77
N LEU A 238 54.92 -28.64 87.54
CA LEU A 238 53.58 -28.10 87.34
C LEU A 238 53.46 -27.36 85.99
N LEU A 239 54.48 -26.57 85.63
CA LEU A 239 54.49 -25.86 84.34
C LEU A 239 54.55 -26.81 83.14
N SER A 240 55.42 -27.83 83.18
CA SER A 240 55.53 -28.79 82.09
C SER A 240 54.25 -29.58 81.87
N MET A 241 53.56 -29.94 82.97
CA MET A 241 52.26 -30.63 82.94
C MET A 241 51.19 -29.74 82.28
N ILE A 242 51.04 -28.50 82.74
CA ILE A 242 50.07 -27.56 82.17
C ILE A 242 50.37 -27.29 80.69
N ASN A 243 51.63 -27.09 80.32
CA ASN A 243 52.01 -26.84 78.92
C ASN A 243 51.69 -28.03 78.00
N HIS A 244 51.95 -29.26 78.46
CA HIS A 244 51.66 -30.46 77.70
C HIS A 244 50.15 -30.62 77.48
N ALA A 245 49.36 -30.53 78.56
CA ALA A 245 47.91 -30.63 78.48
C ALA A 245 47.28 -29.52 77.61
N LEU A 246 47.79 -28.28 77.67
CA LEU A 246 47.32 -27.20 76.80
C LEU A 246 47.55 -27.48 75.31
N VAL A 247 48.67 -28.14 74.95
CA VAL A 247 48.95 -28.54 73.57
C VAL A 247 47.98 -29.63 73.12
N ASP A 248 47.74 -30.63 73.96
CA ASP A 248 46.83 -31.75 73.67
C ASP A 248 45.36 -31.29 73.56
N MET A 249 44.92 -30.38 74.43
CA MET A 249 43.59 -29.78 74.37
C MET A 249 43.39 -28.94 73.09
N LYS A 250 44.42 -28.23 72.62
CA LYS A 250 44.36 -27.48 71.35
C LYS A 250 44.32 -28.43 70.16
N ALA A 251 45.03 -29.56 70.21
CA ALA A 251 45.05 -30.56 69.14
C ALA A 251 43.76 -31.38 69.04
N SER A 252 43.15 -31.74 70.18
CA SER A 252 41.89 -32.52 70.26
C SER A 252 40.65 -31.70 69.91
N GLY A 253 40.74 -30.36 69.96
CA GLY A 253 39.62 -29.45 69.79
C GLY A 253 38.81 -29.19 71.06
N GLU A 254 39.17 -29.81 72.19
CA GLU A 254 38.51 -29.56 73.49
C GLU A 254 38.73 -28.10 73.95
N TYR A 255 39.89 -27.51 73.68
CA TYR A 255 40.10 -26.07 73.89
C TYR A 255 39.07 -25.23 73.11
N GLN A 256 38.84 -25.56 71.82
CA GLN A 256 37.88 -24.82 70.99
C GLN A 256 36.45 -25.02 71.48
N ARG A 257 36.12 -26.20 72.02
CA ARG A 257 34.82 -26.48 72.62
C ARG A 257 34.58 -25.65 73.89
N LEU A 258 35.56 -25.58 74.80
CA LEU A 258 35.50 -24.72 75.99
C LEU A 258 35.46 -23.23 75.59
N TYR A 259 36.27 -22.82 74.61
CA TYR A 259 36.24 -21.47 74.07
C TYR A 259 34.85 -21.11 73.53
N THR A 260 34.23 -22.00 72.75
CA THR A 260 32.89 -21.79 72.17
C THR A 260 31.82 -21.74 73.27
N LYS A 261 31.94 -22.56 74.32
CA LYS A 261 31.03 -22.55 75.48
C LYS A 261 30.99 -21.18 76.17
N TRP A 262 32.12 -20.50 76.30
CA TRP A 262 32.24 -19.25 77.05
C TRP A 262 32.18 -17.97 76.19
N PHE A 263 32.51 -18.04 74.89
CA PHE A 263 32.77 -16.84 74.07
C PHE A 263 32.03 -16.77 72.71
N ALA A 264 31.22 -17.78 72.33
CA ALA A 264 30.53 -17.77 71.03
C ALA A 264 29.28 -16.84 71.00
N PRO A 265 29.05 -16.06 69.92
CA PRO A 265 27.86 -15.21 69.80
C PRO A 265 26.57 -16.03 69.60
N SER A 266 25.47 -15.60 70.23
CA SER A 266 24.15 -16.25 70.17
C SER A 266 23.55 -16.32 68.74
N ASP A 267 23.01 -17.49 68.37
CA ASP A 267 22.59 -17.96 67.03
C ASP A 267 21.45 -17.18 66.31
N GLU A 268 20.94 -16.07 66.87
CA GLU A 268 19.76 -15.38 66.33
C GLU A 268 20.02 -14.64 65.00
N ARG A 269 21.22 -14.07 64.80
CA ARG A 269 21.54 -13.28 63.59
C ARG A 269 21.71 -14.11 62.31
N LEU A 270 22.18 -15.35 62.43
CA LEU A 270 22.42 -16.22 61.28
C LEU A 270 21.10 -16.66 60.62
N LYS A 271 20.06 -16.89 61.43
CA LYS A 271 18.74 -17.32 60.97
C LYS A 271 17.96 -16.22 60.26
N GLU A 272 18.07 -14.98 60.73
CA GLU A 272 17.46 -13.83 60.06
C GLU A 272 18.08 -13.58 58.67
N MET A 273 19.39 -13.74 58.53
CA MET A 273 20.10 -13.50 57.28
C MET A 273 19.70 -14.50 56.18
N GLN A 274 19.49 -15.77 56.53
CA GLN A 274 19.06 -16.80 55.58
C GLN A 274 17.64 -16.56 55.03
N ASN A 275 16.71 -16.09 55.88
CA ASN A 275 15.35 -15.77 55.46
C ASN A 275 15.33 -14.61 54.45
N TRP A 276 16.10 -13.55 54.72
CA TRP A 276 16.19 -12.41 53.80
C TRP A 276 16.80 -12.76 52.44
N ILE A 277 17.82 -13.63 52.42
CA ILE A 277 18.41 -14.13 51.17
C ILE A 277 17.37 -14.91 50.34
N THR A 278 16.55 -15.73 51.00
CA THR A 278 15.53 -16.54 50.32
C THR A 278 14.44 -15.65 49.69
N VAL A 279 13.98 -14.63 50.40
CA VAL A 279 13.01 -13.64 49.88
C VAL A 279 13.60 -12.87 48.68
N LEU A 280 14.87 -12.48 48.76
CA LEU A 280 15.56 -11.79 47.67
C LEU A 280 15.60 -12.65 46.40
N LEU A 281 15.92 -13.95 46.53
CA LEU A 281 15.98 -14.88 45.39
C LEU A 281 14.61 -15.06 44.71
N VAL A 282 13.53 -15.15 45.48
CA VAL A 282 12.16 -15.24 44.93
C VAL A 282 11.79 -13.97 44.16
N MET A 283 12.14 -12.79 44.70
CA MET A 283 11.91 -11.51 44.02
C MET A 283 12.71 -11.39 42.71
N ILE A 284 13.96 -11.86 42.69
CA ILE A 284 14.78 -11.91 41.47
C ILE A 284 14.14 -12.87 40.44
N GLY A 285 13.64 -14.03 40.86
CA GLY A 285 12.95 -14.96 39.97
C GLY A 285 11.68 -14.37 39.33
N LEU A 286 10.85 -13.69 40.13
CA LEU A 286 9.61 -13.05 39.65
C LEU A 286 9.89 -11.89 38.68
N THR A 287 10.90 -11.06 38.98
CA THR A 287 11.30 -9.95 38.09
C THR A 287 11.83 -10.47 36.77
N PHE A 288 12.66 -11.52 36.78
CA PHE A 288 13.15 -12.16 35.56
C PHE A 288 12.02 -12.79 34.73
N GLY A 289 11.07 -13.46 35.37
CA GLY A 289 9.88 -14.01 34.71
C GLY A 289 9.01 -12.95 34.05
N SER A 290 8.78 -11.82 34.72
CA SER A 290 8.03 -10.67 34.18
C SER A 290 8.72 -10.08 32.94
N LEU A 291 10.04 -9.86 33.02
CA LEU A 291 10.82 -9.35 31.88
C LEU A 291 10.79 -10.29 30.68
N LEU A 292 10.82 -11.61 30.90
CA LEU A 292 10.72 -12.61 29.84
C LEU A 292 9.36 -12.54 29.11
N VAL A 293 8.26 -12.40 29.86
CA VAL A 293 6.91 -12.25 29.29
C VAL A 293 6.81 -10.96 28.46
N ILE A 294 7.31 -9.84 29.00
CA ILE A 294 7.35 -8.56 28.29
C ILE A 294 8.18 -8.67 27.01
N TYR A 295 9.33 -9.34 27.05
CA TYR A 295 10.17 -9.56 25.87
C TYR A 295 9.45 -10.38 24.79
N ILE A 296 8.82 -11.50 25.17
CA ILE A 296 8.06 -12.34 24.23
C ILE A 296 6.87 -11.55 23.63
N TRP A 297 6.17 -10.79 24.46
CA TRP A 297 5.05 -9.95 24.02
C TRP A 297 5.52 -8.87 23.05
N SER A 298 6.56 -8.12 23.39
CA SER A 298 7.16 -7.08 22.55
C SER A 298 7.62 -7.63 21.19
N LYS A 299 8.27 -8.80 21.18
CA LYS A 299 8.71 -9.46 19.93
C LYS A 299 7.53 -9.91 19.07
N ARG A 300 6.44 -10.42 19.67
CA ARG A 300 5.22 -10.76 18.94
C ARG A 300 4.51 -9.52 18.40
N LEU A 301 4.39 -8.48 19.21
CA LEU A 301 3.77 -7.22 18.82
C LEU A 301 4.52 -6.59 17.65
N LYS A 302 5.86 -6.55 17.71
CA LYS A 302 6.69 -6.03 16.63
C LYS A 302 6.44 -6.77 15.31
N LYS A 303 6.39 -8.11 15.33
CA LYS A 303 6.08 -8.92 14.14
C LYS A 303 4.69 -8.64 13.57
N GLU A 304 3.68 -8.50 14.42
CA GLU A 304 2.31 -8.22 13.96
C GLU A 304 2.20 -6.80 13.38
N VAL A 305 2.86 -5.82 14.01
CA VAL A 305 2.94 -4.45 13.49
C VAL A 305 3.63 -4.44 12.13
N GLU A 306 4.81 -5.05 11.99
CA GLU A 306 5.54 -5.13 10.71
C GLU A 306 4.69 -5.79 9.61
N LYS A 307 3.97 -6.87 9.95
CA LYS A 307 3.06 -7.56 9.01
C LYS A 307 1.90 -6.66 8.57
N ARG A 308 1.29 -5.93 9.51
CA ARG A 308 0.17 -5.00 9.23
C ARG A 308 0.64 -3.78 8.44
N THR A 309 1.80 -3.21 8.78
CA THR A 309 2.38 -2.07 8.05
C THR A 309 2.77 -2.47 6.63
N SER A 310 3.34 -3.66 6.43
CA SER A 310 3.63 -4.18 5.08
C SER A 310 2.34 -4.40 4.28
N ALA A 311 1.34 -5.06 4.86
CA ALA A 311 0.07 -5.29 4.19
C ALA A 311 -0.66 -3.97 3.84
N LEU A 312 -0.59 -2.97 4.72
CA LEU A 312 -1.16 -1.64 4.47
C LEU A 312 -0.38 -0.90 3.38
N ALA A 313 0.95 -0.97 3.39
CA ALA A 313 1.80 -0.39 2.34
C ALA A 313 1.52 -1.04 0.97
N ASP A 314 1.37 -2.36 0.92
CA ASP A 314 1.00 -3.09 -0.30
C ASP A 314 -0.40 -2.71 -0.79
N ALA A 315 -1.37 -2.56 0.12
CA ALA A 315 -2.71 -2.12 -0.22
C ALA A 315 -2.74 -0.68 -0.75
N ASN A 316 -2.02 0.24 -0.11
CA ASN A 316 -1.89 1.63 -0.57
C ASN A 316 -1.22 1.70 -1.94
N ARG A 317 -0.12 0.98 -2.13
CA ARG A 317 0.56 0.90 -3.43
C ARG A 317 -0.36 0.35 -4.52
N LYS A 318 -1.17 -0.66 -4.21
CA LYS A 318 -2.15 -1.22 -5.14
C LYS A 318 -3.25 -0.21 -5.49
N LEU A 319 -3.73 0.56 -4.50
CA LEU A 319 -4.70 1.62 -4.72
C LEU A 319 -4.14 2.74 -5.60
N GLU A 320 -2.91 3.18 -5.37
CA GLU A 320 -2.24 4.19 -6.21
C GLU A 320 -2.11 3.71 -7.65
N VAL A 321 -1.69 2.46 -7.86
CA VAL A 321 -1.62 1.85 -9.19
C VAL A 321 -2.99 1.79 -9.86
N GLN A 322 -4.04 1.43 -9.11
CA GLN A 322 -5.42 1.41 -9.63
C GLN A 322 -5.92 2.80 -10.00
N GLN A 323 -5.70 3.81 -9.15
CA GLN A 323 -6.08 5.19 -9.43
C GLN A 323 -5.37 5.72 -10.67
N HIS A 324 -4.06 5.46 -10.78
CA HIS A 324 -3.29 5.85 -11.96
C HIS A 324 -3.78 5.14 -13.23
N ALA A 325 -4.07 3.83 -13.16
CA ALA A 325 -4.62 3.09 -14.28
C ALA A 325 -6.01 3.61 -14.71
N ILE A 326 -6.89 3.93 -13.76
CA ILE A 326 -8.20 4.55 -14.04
C ILE A 326 -8.01 5.93 -14.68
N SER A 327 -7.14 6.77 -14.13
CA SER A 327 -6.85 8.10 -14.68
C SER A 327 -6.28 8.00 -16.10
N GLN A 328 -5.36 7.07 -16.35
CA GLN A 328 -4.82 6.83 -17.69
C GLN A 328 -5.89 6.31 -18.65
N ALA A 329 -6.75 5.40 -18.21
CA ALA A 329 -7.87 4.90 -19.03
C ALA A 329 -8.86 6.02 -19.37
N HIS A 330 -9.18 6.90 -18.42
CA HIS A 330 -10.02 8.08 -18.65
C HIS A 330 -9.36 9.06 -19.63
N ALA A 331 -8.08 9.40 -19.42
CA ALA A 331 -7.34 10.29 -20.31
C ALA A 331 -7.25 9.72 -21.73
N PHE A 332 -6.93 8.43 -21.86
CA PHE A 332 -6.88 7.71 -23.14
C PHE A 332 -8.25 7.69 -23.82
N LYS A 333 -9.34 7.44 -23.09
CA LYS A 333 -10.71 7.50 -23.62
C LYS A 333 -11.04 8.89 -24.18
N THR A 334 -10.74 9.95 -23.42
CA THR A 334 -10.97 11.34 -23.86
C THR A 334 -10.12 11.67 -25.09
N GLN A 335 -8.83 11.29 -25.10
CA GLN A 335 -7.95 11.47 -26.25
C GLN A 335 -8.45 10.75 -27.50
N ILE A 336 -8.90 9.49 -27.38
CA ILE A 336 -9.51 8.78 -28.51
C ILE A 336 -10.68 9.60 -29.03
N ILE A 337 -11.62 9.98 -28.15
CA ILE A 337 -12.84 10.69 -28.55
C ILE A 337 -12.54 12.02 -29.23
N ASP A 338 -11.57 12.79 -28.73
CA ASP A 338 -11.20 14.10 -29.27
C ASP A 338 -10.42 14.00 -30.60
N HIS A 339 -9.65 12.94 -30.81
CA HIS A 339 -8.91 12.69 -32.05
C HIS A 339 -9.69 11.87 -33.10
N MET A 340 -10.95 11.50 -32.84
CA MET A 340 -11.78 10.87 -33.87
C MET A 340 -12.08 11.87 -34.99
N PHE A 341 -12.04 11.38 -36.23
CA PHE A 341 -12.40 12.17 -37.43
C PHE A 341 -13.87 12.62 -37.46
N SER A 342 -14.73 11.98 -36.67
CA SER A 342 -16.15 12.32 -36.55
C SER A 342 -16.40 13.22 -35.34
N GLY A 343 -17.30 14.20 -35.52
CA GLY A 343 -17.86 14.96 -34.41
C GLY A 343 -18.78 14.07 -33.58
N VAL A 344 -18.67 14.11 -32.26
CA VAL A 344 -19.44 13.31 -31.32
C VAL A 344 -20.08 14.23 -30.30
N LEU A 345 -21.41 14.15 -30.21
CA LEU A 345 -22.21 14.87 -29.25
C LEU A 345 -23.04 13.86 -28.46
N THR A 346 -23.04 13.98 -27.13
CA THR A 346 -23.93 13.20 -26.27
C THR A 346 -24.93 14.11 -25.59
N PHE A 347 -26.16 13.64 -25.47
CA PHE A 347 -27.26 14.32 -24.81
C PHE A 347 -27.92 13.38 -23.81
N ASP A 348 -28.45 13.94 -22.72
CA ASP A 348 -29.28 13.20 -21.78
C ASP A 348 -30.71 12.97 -22.31
N GLN A 349 -31.58 12.34 -21.50
CA GLN A 349 -32.99 12.12 -21.85
C GLN A 349 -33.77 13.41 -22.12
N SER A 350 -33.40 14.52 -21.47
CA SER A 350 -34.01 15.84 -21.63
C SER A 350 -33.45 16.64 -22.80
N LEU A 351 -32.62 16.00 -23.63
CA LEU A 351 -31.88 16.63 -24.73
C LEU A 351 -30.92 17.73 -24.26
N LYS A 352 -30.42 17.62 -23.02
CA LYS A 352 -29.35 18.47 -22.53
C LYS A 352 -28.00 17.91 -22.94
N LEU A 353 -27.13 18.76 -23.47
CA LEU A 353 -25.80 18.34 -23.88
C LEU A 353 -25.00 17.84 -22.66
N THR A 354 -24.50 16.62 -22.74
CA THR A 354 -23.63 16.01 -21.70
C THR A 354 -22.15 16.05 -22.09
N SER A 355 -21.81 15.87 -23.36
CA SER A 355 -20.43 15.99 -23.84
C SER A 355 -20.40 16.37 -25.32
N LEU A 356 -19.33 17.05 -25.73
CA LEU A 356 -18.96 17.20 -27.14
C LEU A 356 -17.46 17.01 -27.29
N ASN A 357 -17.03 16.34 -28.35
CA ASN A 357 -15.61 16.19 -28.66
C ASN A 357 -15.07 17.41 -29.43
N GLN A 358 -13.75 17.52 -29.52
CA GLN A 358 -13.08 18.62 -30.23
C GLN A 358 -13.52 18.72 -31.70
N ARG A 359 -13.64 17.59 -32.41
CA ARG A 359 -14.05 17.58 -33.81
C ARG A 359 -15.47 18.13 -34.03
N ALA A 360 -16.41 17.87 -33.11
CA ALA A 360 -17.75 18.45 -33.17
C ALA A 360 -17.72 19.96 -32.98
N LYS A 361 -16.83 20.50 -32.13
CA LYS A 361 -16.66 21.96 -31.99
C LYS A 361 -16.20 22.60 -33.30
N GLU A 362 -15.25 21.99 -33.98
CA GLU A 362 -14.75 22.47 -35.27
C GLU A 362 -15.82 22.42 -36.36
N MET A 363 -16.52 21.29 -36.50
CA MET A 363 -17.59 21.13 -37.49
C MET A 363 -18.77 22.09 -37.27
N LEU A 364 -19.03 22.48 -36.01
CA LEU A 364 -20.08 23.43 -35.64
C LEU A 364 -19.57 24.88 -35.54
N CYS A 365 -18.29 25.14 -35.84
CA CYS A 365 -17.63 26.45 -35.67
C CYS A 365 -17.81 27.07 -34.27
N LEU A 366 -17.73 26.24 -33.22
CA LEU A 366 -17.85 26.62 -31.81
C LEU A 366 -16.48 26.73 -31.11
N THR A 367 -15.41 26.98 -31.86
CA THR A 367 -14.02 26.97 -31.36
C THR A 367 -13.70 28.06 -30.33
N GLU A 368 -14.46 29.15 -30.28
CA GLU A 368 -14.23 30.28 -29.36
C GLU A 368 -14.97 30.17 -28.01
N VAL A 369 -15.75 29.12 -27.79
CA VAL A 369 -16.59 28.98 -26.58
C VAL A 369 -15.98 27.98 -25.59
N GLU A 370 -15.51 28.46 -24.43
CA GLU A 370 -14.93 27.62 -23.36
C GLU A 370 -15.95 26.61 -22.79
N SER A 371 -17.21 27.00 -22.64
CA SER A 371 -18.31 26.13 -22.20
C SER A 371 -19.52 26.27 -23.10
N VAL A 372 -19.70 25.32 -24.02
CA VAL A 372 -20.85 25.33 -24.93
C VAL A 372 -22.12 25.01 -24.15
N GLN A 373 -23.06 25.95 -24.10
CA GLN A 373 -24.34 25.72 -23.43
C GLN A 373 -25.30 24.94 -24.33
N THR A 374 -26.17 24.14 -23.71
CA THR A 374 -27.22 23.38 -24.43
C THR A 374 -28.08 24.26 -25.34
N THR A 375 -28.35 25.50 -24.94
CA THR A 375 -29.13 26.48 -25.71
C THR A 375 -28.43 26.98 -26.98
N GLU A 376 -27.10 26.95 -27.04
CA GLU A 376 -26.33 27.37 -28.23
C GLU A 376 -26.35 26.27 -29.30
N ILE A 377 -26.22 25.01 -28.87
CA ILE A 377 -26.26 23.85 -29.77
C ILE A 377 -27.64 23.66 -30.40
N HIS A 378 -28.72 23.82 -29.62
CA HIS A 378 -30.09 23.72 -30.17
C HIS A 378 -30.43 24.80 -31.19
N LYS A 379 -29.74 25.95 -31.13
CA LYS A 379 -29.92 27.04 -32.10
C LYS A 379 -29.11 26.83 -33.38
N HIS A 380 -28.11 25.94 -33.37
CA HIS A 380 -27.29 25.69 -34.54
C HIS A 380 -28.13 25.10 -35.69
N PRO A 381 -28.09 25.66 -36.91
CA PRO A 381 -28.96 25.25 -38.02
C PRO A 381 -28.88 23.76 -38.34
N LEU A 382 -27.65 23.22 -38.41
CA LEU A 382 -27.39 21.79 -38.66
C LEU A 382 -28.06 20.89 -37.61
N ILE A 383 -27.89 21.23 -36.32
CA ILE A 383 -28.41 20.42 -35.21
C ILE A 383 -29.93 20.52 -35.13
N ARG A 384 -30.50 21.72 -35.36
CA ARG A 384 -31.94 21.91 -35.44
C ARG A 384 -32.56 21.06 -36.54
N GLN A 385 -31.94 21.02 -37.71
CA GLN A 385 -32.43 20.22 -38.84
C GLN A 385 -32.30 18.71 -38.55
N ILE A 386 -31.23 18.28 -37.89
CA ILE A 386 -31.05 16.89 -37.42
C ILE A 386 -32.16 16.49 -36.44
N PHE A 387 -32.44 17.32 -35.42
CA PHE A 387 -33.51 17.04 -34.45
C PHE A 387 -34.89 16.99 -35.11
N GLN A 388 -35.22 17.94 -35.99
CA GLN A 388 -36.49 17.95 -36.72
C GLN A 388 -36.66 16.69 -37.60
N THR A 389 -35.61 16.30 -38.31
CA THR A 389 -35.63 15.11 -39.17
C THR A 389 -35.77 13.84 -38.34
N TYR A 390 -35.05 13.75 -37.21
CA TYR A 390 -35.14 12.63 -36.29
C TYR A 390 -36.51 12.50 -35.62
N GLU A 391 -37.12 13.60 -35.15
CA GLU A 391 -38.47 13.57 -34.56
C GLU A 391 -39.51 13.08 -35.57
N THR A 392 -39.46 13.59 -36.81
CA THR A 392 -40.34 13.16 -37.89
C THR A 392 -40.20 11.67 -38.19
N ALA A 393 -38.98 11.14 -38.17
CA ALA A 393 -38.70 9.73 -38.40
C ALA A 393 -39.10 8.83 -37.22
N LYS A 394 -38.92 9.31 -35.99
CA LYS A 394 -39.30 8.61 -34.74
C LYS A 394 -40.81 8.37 -34.66
N HIS A 395 -41.62 9.30 -35.17
CA HIS A 395 -43.08 9.11 -35.23
C HIS A 395 -43.53 8.01 -36.20
N LYS A 396 -42.69 7.62 -37.18
CA LYS A 396 -43.03 6.62 -38.20
C LYS A 396 -42.60 5.18 -37.86
N LYS A 397 -41.74 4.96 -36.86
CA LYS A 397 -41.25 3.62 -36.47
C LYS A 397 -41.12 3.49 -34.96
N SER A 398 -41.79 2.49 -34.38
CA SER A 398 -41.63 2.14 -32.95
C SER A 398 -40.45 1.17 -32.75
N GLY A 399 -39.39 1.59 -32.06
CA GLY A 399 -38.24 0.76 -31.65
C GLY A 399 -36.90 1.52 -31.63
N PRO A 400 -35.80 0.91 -31.12
CA PRO A 400 -34.44 1.46 -31.23
C PRO A 400 -34.04 1.52 -32.71
N PHE A 401 -34.18 2.69 -33.34
CA PHE A 401 -33.80 2.89 -34.74
C PHE A 401 -32.51 3.70 -34.81
N LEU A 402 -31.48 3.11 -35.42
CA LEU A 402 -30.27 3.82 -35.82
C LEU A 402 -30.62 4.69 -37.02
N PHE A 403 -30.69 6.00 -36.81
CA PHE A 403 -31.06 6.95 -37.85
C PHE A 403 -29.79 7.47 -38.51
N THR A 404 -29.61 7.20 -39.81
CA THR A 404 -28.45 7.68 -40.60
C THR A 404 -28.96 8.43 -41.82
N GLU A 405 -28.56 9.68 -41.98
CA GLU A 405 -28.93 10.54 -43.10
C GLU A 405 -27.75 11.45 -43.46
N GLU A 406 -27.70 11.87 -44.73
CA GLU A 406 -26.76 12.89 -45.20
C GLU A 406 -27.51 14.20 -45.35
N ILE A 407 -26.90 15.28 -44.87
CA ILE A 407 -27.49 16.62 -44.93
C ILE A 407 -26.57 17.55 -45.69
N GLU A 408 -27.17 18.29 -46.62
CA GLU A 408 -26.50 19.39 -47.30
C GLU A 408 -26.68 20.65 -46.46
N TYR A 409 -25.56 21.21 -46.01
CA TYR A 409 -25.55 22.39 -45.16
C TYR A 409 -24.63 23.45 -45.74
N LYS A 410 -25.15 24.67 -45.90
CA LYS A 410 -24.37 25.80 -46.39
C LYS A 410 -23.81 26.56 -45.19
N GLN A 411 -22.49 26.62 -45.10
CA GLN A 411 -21.75 27.30 -44.05
C GLN A 411 -20.75 28.26 -44.69
N ASP A 412 -20.74 29.53 -44.28
CA ASP A 412 -19.85 30.58 -44.81
C ASP A 412 -19.83 30.73 -46.35
N GLY A 413 -20.92 30.35 -47.01
CA GLY A 413 -21.03 30.40 -48.46
C GLY A 413 -20.60 29.11 -49.18
N GLU A 414 -19.89 28.22 -48.49
CA GLU A 414 -19.49 26.89 -48.99
C GLU A 414 -20.54 25.82 -48.67
N LEU A 415 -20.65 24.82 -49.54
CA LEU A 415 -21.60 23.73 -49.41
C LEU A 415 -20.90 22.51 -48.77
N HIS A 416 -21.33 22.14 -47.57
CA HIS A 416 -20.82 20.99 -46.84
C HIS A 416 -21.82 19.83 -46.90
N PHE A 417 -21.29 18.61 -46.99
CA PHE A 417 -22.05 17.36 -46.95
C PHE A 417 -21.72 16.65 -45.65
N VAL A 418 -22.68 16.62 -44.71
CA VAL A 418 -22.48 16.01 -43.39
C VAL A 418 -23.33 14.76 -43.28
N LEU A 419 -22.68 13.62 -43.07
CA LEU A 419 -23.34 12.37 -42.71
C LEU A 419 -23.51 12.36 -41.20
N TYR A 420 -24.76 12.25 -40.71
CA TYR A 420 -25.02 12.15 -39.28
C TYR A 420 -25.69 10.83 -38.90
N ARG A 421 -25.42 10.39 -37.67
CA ARG A 421 -26.12 9.26 -37.05
C ARG A 421 -26.65 9.63 -35.69
N VAL A 422 -27.89 9.24 -35.38
CA VAL A 422 -28.52 9.39 -34.07
C VAL A 422 -28.69 8.01 -33.45
N ILE A 423 -28.05 7.78 -32.30
CA ILE A 423 -27.97 6.49 -31.61
C ILE A 423 -28.50 6.66 -30.18
N PRO A 424 -29.58 5.98 -29.77
CA PRO A 424 -30.02 5.99 -28.38
C PRO A 424 -29.03 5.22 -27.48
N LEU A 425 -28.67 5.80 -26.33
CA LEU A 425 -27.83 5.16 -25.32
C LEU A 425 -28.72 4.52 -24.24
N TYR A 426 -28.39 3.30 -23.79
CA TYR A 426 -29.09 2.56 -22.73
C TYR A 426 -28.15 2.20 -21.59
N GLU A 427 -28.67 2.18 -20.35
CA GLU A 427 -27.97 1.61 -19.19
C GLU A 427 -28.08 0.07 -19.13
N GLU A 428 -27.31 -0.57 -18.24
CA GLU A 428 -27.32 -2.02 -18.00
C GLU A 428 -28.72 -2.62 -17.66
N ARG A 429 -29.72 -1.78 -17.35
CA ARG A 429 -31.11 -2.19 -17.06
C ARG A 429 -32.12 -1.85 -18.16
N ASP A 430 -31.66 -1.68 -19.40
CA ASP A 430 -32.50 -1.38 -20.57
C ASP A 430 -33.26 -0.02 -20.47
N GLN A 431 -32.87 0.81 -19.51
CA GLN A 431 -33.38 2.16 -19.34
C GLN A 431 -32.57 3.11 -20.22
N LYS A 432 -33.25 3.84 -21.10
CA LYS A 432 -32.62 4.78 -22.03
C LYS A 432 -31.92 5.91 -21.25
N ASN A 433 -30.60 6.05 -21.38
CA ASN A 433 -29.81 7.07 -20.68
C ASN A 433 -29.72 8.40 -21.45
N GLY A 434 -29.82 8.34 -22.79
CA GLY A 434 -29.66 9.53 -23.61
C GLY A 434 -29.55 9.25 -25.11
N TYR A 435 -28.89 10.16 -25.81
CA TYR A 435 -28.65 10.09 -27.25
C TYR A 435 -27.19 10.41 -27.57
N LEU A 436 -26.63 9.69 -28.53
CA LEU A 436 -25.34 9.95 -29.14
C LEU A 436 -25.58 10.37 -30.59
N ILE A 437 -25.10 11.55 -30.96
CA ILE A 437 -25.08 12.06 -32.33
C ILE A 437 -23.64 12.03 -32.83
N THR A 438 -23.41 11.35 -33.95
CA THR A 438 -22.13 11.38 -34.65
C THR A 438 -22.27 12.17 -35.95
N LEU A 439 -21.31 13.05 -36.26
CA LEU A 439 -21.23 13.87 -37.47
C LEU A 439 -19.96 13.50 -38.24
N ALA A 440 -20.05 13.28 -39.54
CA ALA A 440 -18.90 13.03 -40.41
C ALA A 440 -19.00 13.94 -41.63
N ASP A 441 -17.98 14.78 -41.84
CA ASP A 441 -17.88 15.62 -43.03
C ASP A 441 -17.40 14.77 -44.21
N ARG A 442 -18.24 14.67 -45.25
CA ARG A 442 -17.97 13.93 -46.49
C ARG A 442 -17.78 14.87 -47.69
N SER A 443 -17.59 16.17 -47.46
CA SER A 443 -17.48 17.16 -48.53
C SER A 443 -16.31 16.88 -49.47
N GLU A 444 -15.14 16.50 -48.93
CA GLU A 444 -13.96 16.15 -49.72
C GLU A 444 -14.17 14.87 -50.53
N GLU A 445 -14.76 13.84 -49.92
CA GLU A 445 -15.07 12.57 -50.58
C GLU A 445 -16.03 12.79 -51.75
N ARG A 446 -17.11 13.58 -51.53
CA ARG A 446 -18.04 14.00 -52.59
C ARG A 446 -17.36 14.79 -53.70
N MET A 447 -16.42 15.68 -53.37
CA MET A 447 -15.64 16.40 -54.37
C MET A 447 -14.76 15.46 -55.19
N LEU A 448 -14.13 14.47 -54.54
CA LEU A 448 -13.25 13.51 -55.22
C LEU A 448 -14.03 12.56 -56.12
N GLU A 449 -15.17 12.02 -55.64
CA GLU A 449 -16.11 11.23 -56.45
C GLU A 449 -16.50 11.99 -57.72
N LYS A 450 -16.87 13.28 -57.58
CA LYS A 450 -17.20 14.15 -58.73
C LYS A 450 -16.02 14.34 -59.69
N LYS A 451 -14.81 14.54 -59.16
CA LYS A 451 -13.59 14.69 -59.98
C LYS A 451 -13.28 13.40 -60.76
N LEU A 452 -13.40 12.24 -60.11
CA LEU A 452 -13.17 10.94 -60.73
C LEU A 452 -14.18 10.68 -61.85
N ALA A 453 -15.48 10.89 -61.59
CA ALA A 453 -16.51 10.76 -62.61
C ALA A 453 -16.24 11.66 -63.83
N THR A 454 -15.78 12.90 -63.60
CA THR A 454 -15.39 13.82 -64.67
C THR A 454 -14.16 13.34 -65.44
N GLN A 455 -13.14 12.79 -64.75
CA GLN A 455 -11.95 12.25 -65.39
C GLN A 455 -12.25 11.00 -66.22
N GLU A 456 -13.08 10.08 -65.72
CA GLU A 456 -13.55 8.91 -66.47
C GLU A 456 -14.27 9.34 -67.74
N LYS A 457 -15.15 10.34 -67.64
CA LYS A 457 -15.84 10.94 -68.78
C LYS A 457 -14.88 11.52 -69.82
N MET A 458 -13.86 12.26 -69.38
CA MET A 458 -12.83 12.83 -70.27
C MET A 458 -11.95 11.75 -70.90
N ARG A 459 -11.66 10.67 -70.18
CA ARG A 459 -10.90 9.52 -70.70
C ARG A 459 -11.68 8.79 -71.78
N ALA A 460 -12.98 8.53 -71.55
CA ALA A 460 -13.87 7.94 -72.54
C ALA A 460 -13.95 8.82 -73.80
N LEU A 461 -14.13 10.14 -73.62
CA LEU A 461 -14.08 11.11 -74.73
C LEU A 461 -12.76 11.00 -75.51
N GLY A 462 -11.62 10.95 -74.82
CA GLY A 462 -10.28 10.82 -75.40
C GLY A 462 -10.09 9.58 -76.28
N GLN A 463 -10.62 8.43 -75.85
CA GLN A 463 -10.56 7.18 -76.62
C GLN A 463 -11.39 7.24 -77.92
N LEU A 464 -12.41 8.10 -77.95
CA LEU A 464 -13.40 8.18 -79.03
C LEU A 464 -13.13 9.33 -80.02
N VAL A 465 -12.15 10.21 -79.75
CA VAL A 465 -11.74 11.32 -80.63
C VAL A 465 -11.40 10.85 -82.05
N ALA A 466 -10.82 9.65 -82.19
CA ALA A 466 -10.48 9.08 -83.49
C ALA A 466 -11.73 8.85 -84.36
N GLY A 467 -12.82 8.34 -83.77
CA GLY A 467 -14.09 8.12 -84.46
C GLY A 467 -14.74 9.44 -84.90
N VAL A 468 -14.78 10.43 -84.00
CA VAL A 468 -15.30 11.77 -84.29
C VAL A 468 -14.50 12.47 -85.39
N ALA A 469 -13.17 12.39 -85.35
CA ALA A 469 -12.31 12.97 -86.37
C ALA A 469 -12.59 12.36 -87.76
N HIS A 470 -12.85 11.05 -87.82
CA HIS A 470 -13.27 10.38 -89.04
C HIS A 470 -14.66 10.85 -89.52
N GLU A 471 -15.62 10.99 -88.62
CA GLU A 471 -16.97 11.47 -88.97
C GLU A 471 -17.04 12.93 -89.41
N VAL A 472 -16.17 13.80 -88.88
CA VAL A 472 -16.03 15.20 -89.33
C VAL A 472 -15.27 15.30 -90.65
N ARG A 473 -14.25 14.46 -90.85
CA ARG A 473 -13.47 14.45 -92.10
C ARG A 473 -14.32 14.06 -93.31
N ASN A 474 -15.31 13.19 -93.13
CA ASN A 474 -16.18 12.71 -94.19
C ASN A 474 -17.01 13.83 -94.88
N PRO A 475 -17.88 14.60 -94.18
CA PRO A 475 -18.60 15.72 -94.77
C PRO A 475 -17.66 16.82 -95.26
N LEU A 476 -16.53 17.08 -94.58
CA LEU A 476 -15.54 18.04 -95.02
C LEU A 476 -14.92 17.66 -96.37
N THR A 477 -14.62 16.38 -96.58
CA THR A 477 -14.09 15.86 -97.85
C THR A 477 -15.14 15.98 -98.95
N SER A 478 -16.41 15.72 -98.64
CA SER A 478 -17.53 15.91 -99.57
C SER A 478 -17.66 17.38 -100.00
N VAL A 479 -17.68 18.31 -99.05
CA VAL A 479 -17.72 19.75 -99.31
C VAL A 479 -16.52 20.18 -100.16
N LYS A 480 -15.31 19.75 -99.79
CA LYS A 480 -14.09 20.03 -100.56
C LYS A 480 -14.18 19.50 -101.99
N THR A 481 -14.71 18.30 -102.20
CA THR A 481 -14.88 17.72 -103.54
C THR A 481 -15.83 18.56 -104.40
N PHE A 482 -16.96 19.00 -103.83
CA PHE A 482 -17.89 19.89 -104.53
C PHE A 482 -17.25 21.24 -104.86
N ILE A 483 -16.45 21.81 -103.96
CA ILE A 483 -15.74 23.07 -104.19
C ILE A 483 -14.63 22.89 -105.25
N ASP A 484 -13.86 21.80 -105.20
CA ASP A 484 -12.77 21.52 -106.16
C ASP A 484 -13.31 21.25 -107.58
N LEU A 485 -14.52 20.68 -107.71
CA LEU A 485 -15.19 20.45 -109.00
C LEU A 485 -15.86 21.72 -109.56
N LEU A 486 -16.06 22.73 -108.73
CA LEU A 486 -16.79 23.96 -109.09
C LEU A 486 -16.18 24.67 -110.32
N PRO A 487 -14.87 24.90 -110.44
CA PRO A 487 -14.28 25.55 -111.61
C PRO A 487 -14.50 24.78 -112.93
N ARG A 488 -14.66 23.46 -112.87
CA ARG A 488 -14.80 22.59 -114.06
C ARG A 488 -16.25 22.32 -114.43
N LYS A 489 -17.16 22.32 -113.45
CA LYS A 489 -18.57 21.93 -113.62
C LYS A 489 -19.55 23.06 -113.29
N TYR A 490 -19.08 24.30 -113.15
CA TYR A 490 -19.94 25.43 -112.79
C TYR A 490 -21.14 25.60 -113.75
N GLU A 491 -20.90 25.46 -115.04
CA GLU A 491 -21.94 25.62 -116.07
C GLU A 491 -22.97 24.47 -116.07
N ASP A 492 -22.70 23.33 -115.44
CA ASP A 492 -23.62 22.18 -115.37
C ASP A 492 -24.76 22.46 -114.37
N PRO A 493 -26.03 22.58 -114.83
CA PRO A 493 -27.17 22.85 -113.95
C PRO A 493 -27.45 21.70 -112.96
N ALA A 494 -27.17 20.45 -113.34
CA ALA A 494 -27.37 19.30 -112.47
C ALA A 494 -26.36 19.32 -111.32
N PHE A 495 -25.10 19.62 -111.63
CA PHE A 495 -24.06 19.81 -110.61
C PHE A 495 -24.37 20.95 -109.64
N ARG A 496 -24.85 22.11 -110.14
CA ARG A 496 -25.26 23.24 -109.29
C ARG A 496 -26.39 22.87 -108.32
N LYS A 497 -27.37 22.08 -108.77
CA LYS A 497 -28.48 21.60 -107.93
C LYS A 497 -27.99 20.65 -106.83
N GLU A 498 -27.13 19.70 -107.17
CA GLU A 498 -26.52 18.77 -106.20
C GLU A 498 -25.63 19.50 -105.19
N LEU A 499 -24.86 20.49 -105.63
CA LEU A 499 -24.01 21.32 -104.77
C LEU A 499 -24.82 22.15 -103.76
N LEU A 500 -25.89 22.81 -104.22
CA LEU A 500 -26.79 23.60 -103.36
C LEU A 500 -27.56 22.73 -102.35
N LYS A 501 -27.73 21.44 -102.64
CA LYS A 501 -28.36 20.49 -101.72
C LYS A 501 -27.37 19.91 -100.71
N HIS A 502 -26.26 19.36 -101.18
CA HIS A 502 -25.39 18.53 -100.36
C HIS A 502 -24.37 19.29 -99.51
N VAL A 503 -23.92 20.47 -99.95
CA VAL A 503 -22.98 21.29 -99.16
C VAL A 503 -23.64 21.79 -97.86
N PRO A 504 -24.86 22.39 -97.88
CA PRO A 504 -25.54 22.78 -96.65
C PRO A 504 -25.87 21.61 -95.73
N GLU A 505 -26.29 20.45 -96.28
CA GLU A 505 -26.54 19.23 -95.51
C GLU A 505 -25.27 18.74 -94.79
N ALA A 506 -24.14 18.73 -95.48
CA ALA A 506 -22.85 18.32 -94.91
C ALA A 506 -22.38 19.27 -93.80
N LEU A 507 -22.56 20.59 -93.97
CA LEU A 507 -22.25 21.59 -92.95
C LEU A 507 -23.16 21.47 -91.72
N LYS A 508 -24.47 21.29 -91.93
CA LYS A 508 -25.45 21.08 -90.85
C LYS A 508 -25.12 19.83 -90.04
N ARG A 509 -24.72 18.74 -90.72
CA ARG A 509 -24.28 17.51 -90.06
C ARG A 509 -23.03 17.73 -89.22
N MET A 510 -22.04 18.44 -89.75
CA MET A 510 -20.80 18.74 -89.04
C MET A 510 -21.06 19.57 -87.77
N ASN A 511 -21.90 20.60 -87.85
CA ASN A 511 -22.29 21.38 -86.67
C ASN A 511 -23.01 20.50 -85.62
N HIS A 512 -23.91 19.62 -86.05
CA HIS A 512 -24.61 18.74 -85.11
C HIS A 512 -23.67 17.75 -84.40
N ILE A 513 -22.64 17.22 -85.09
CA ILE A 513 -21.60 16.38 -84.48
C ILE A 513 -20.84 17.18 -83.40
N VAL A 514 -20.46 18.42 -83.70
CA VAL A 514 -19.72 19.29 -82.78
C VAL A 514 -20.58 19.67 -81.57
N GLU A 515 -21.83 20.06 -81.79
CA GLU A 515 -22.78 20.40 -80.71
C GLU A 515 -23.02 19.20 -79.79
N SER A 516 -23.27 18.01 -80.35
CA SER A 516 -23.49 16.78 -79.57
C SER A 516 -22.26 16.42 -78.73
N LEU A 517 -21.05 16.63 -79.27
CA LEU A 517 -19.79 16.40 -78.55
C LEU A 517 -19.60 17.42 -77.42
N LEU A 518 -19.92 18.69 -77.67
CA LEU A 518 -19.85 19.76 -76.68
C LEU A 518 -20.87 19.56 -75.56
N ASP A 519 -22.09 19.13 -75.88
CA ASP A 519 -23.13 18.82 -74.90
C ASP A 519 -22.75 17.61 -74.04
N TYR A 520 -22.12 16.59 -74.64
CA TYR A 520 -21.53 15.49 -73.87
C TYR A 520 -20.40 16.00 -72.95
N ALA A 521 -19.47 16.81 -73.45
CA ALA A 521 -18.32 17.28 -72.67
C ALA A 521 -18.67 18.31 -71.58
N ARG A 522 -19.82 19.01 -71.69
CA ARG A 522 -20.19 20.09 -70.79
C ARG A 522 -20.81 19.57 -69.49
N PRO A 523 -20.28 19.92 -68.32
CA PRO A 523 -20.96 19.69 -67.06
C PRO A 523 -22.11 20.70 -66.93
N LYS A 524 -23.35 20.26 -67.17
CA LYS A 524 -24.55 20.98 -66.74
C LYS A 524 -25.19 20.19 -65.63
N TYR A 525 -25.35 20.82 -64.47
CA TYR A 525 -26.10 20.22 -63.37
C TYR A 525 -27.61 20.30 -63.69
N PRO A 526 -28.37 19.21 -63.48
CA PRO A 526 -29.81 19.21 -63.71
C PRO A 526 -30.50 20.19 -62.76
N GLN A 527 -31.28 21.11 -63.30
CA GLN A 527 -32.15 22.01 -62.53
C GLN A 527 -33.52 21.36 -62.35
N LYS A 528 -33.61 20.48 -61.36
CA LYS A 528 -34.84 19.73 -61.08
C LYS A 528 -35.93 20.64 -60.53
N ILE A 529 -37.06 20.68 -61.21
CA ILE A 529 -38.26 21.37 -60.74
C ILE A 529 -39.47 20.44 -60.86
N THR A 530 -40.54 20.80 -60.15
CA THR A 530 -41.82 20.12 -60.33
C THR A 530 -42.54 20.71 -61.53
N PHE A 531 -42.94 19.87 -62.49
CA PHE A 531 -43.72 20.31 -63.65
C PHE A 531 -44.80 19.28 -64.01
N ASP A 532 -45.84 19.77 -64.67
CA ASP A 532 -46.96 18.98 -65.17
C ASP A 532 -46.60 18.27 -66.47
N LEU A 533 -46.70 16.93 -66.49
CA LEU A 533 -46.25 16.12 -67.64
C LEU A 533 -47.16 16.29 -68.86
N GLU A 534 -48.47 16.45 -68.66
CA GLU A 534 -49.45 16.57 -69.75
C GLU A 534 -49.17 17.81 -70.62
N SER A 535 -49.11 18.98 -69.99
CA SER A 535 -48.78 20.24 -70.67
C SER A 535 -47.40 20.21 -71.33
N PHE A 536 -46.44 19.56 -70.68
CA PHE A 536 -45.10 19.37 -71.20
C PHE A 536 -45.09 18.52 -72.48
N ILE A 537 -45.70 17.33 -72.50
CA ILE A 537 -45.74 16.47 -73.69
C ILE A 537 -46.49 17.16 -74.83
N HIS A 538 -47.59 17.85 -74.55
CA HIS A 538 -48.31 18.62 -75.57
C HIS A 538 -47.43 19.69 -76.23
N SER A 539 -46.58 20.37 -75.45
CA SER A 539 -45.63 21.35 -75.99
C SER A 539 -44.59 20.71 -76.92
N LEU A 540 -44.15 19.48 -76.64
CA LEU A 540 -43.20 18.75 -77.48
C LEU A 540 -43.85 18.24 -78.77
N VAL A 541 -45.08 17.73 -78.67
CA VAL A 541 -45.85 17.25 -79.81
C VAL A 541 -46.05 18.38 -80.83
N ALA A 542 -46.33 19.62 -80.39
CA ALA A 542 -46.45 20.77 -81.26
C ALA A 542 -45.17 21.05 -82.09
N ILE A 543 -43.99 20.73 -81.56
CA ILE A 543 -42.70 20.90 -82.27
C ILE A 543 -42.56 19.86 -83.39
N ILE A 544 -42.97 18.61 -83.15
CA ILE A 544 -42.77 17.50 -84.10
C ILE A 544 -43.97 17.29 -85.05
N GLU A 545 -45.11 17.93 -84.79
CA GLU A 545 -46.34 17.81 -85.58
C GLU A 545 -46.15 18.03 -87.09
N PRO A 546 -45.37 19.03 -87.56
CA PRO A 546 -45.13 19.21 -88.99
C PRO A 546 -44.42 18.01 -89.63
N THR A 547 -43.49 17.39 -88.91
CA THR A 547 -42.74 16.21 -89.36
C THR A 547 -43.61 14.96 -89.35
N LEU A 548 -44.45 14.78 -88.32
CA LEU A 548 -45.43 13.69 -88.23
C LEU A 548 -46.40 13.73 -89.43
N LYS A 549 -46.94 14.91 -89.76
CA LYS A 549 -47.84 15.09 -90.91
C LYS A 549 -47.13 14.83 -92.24
N LYS A 550 -45.89 15.32 -92.40
CA LYS A 550 -45.09 15.11 -93.61
C LYS A 550 -44.79 13.62 -93.87
N GLN A 551 -44.55 12.84 -92.82
CA GLN A 551 -44.23 11.41 -92.92
C GLN A 551 -45.44 10.48 -92.82
N GLY A 552 -46.64 11.01 -92.55
CA GLY A 552 -47.89 10.25 -92.48
C GLY A 552 -48.03 9.38 -91.23
N VAL A 553 -47.44 9.78 -90.10
CA VAL A 553 -47.43 8.99 -88.85
C VAL A 553 -48.65 9.33 -87.98
N ARG A 554 -49.36 8.31 -87.49
CA ARG A 554 -50.47 8.47 -86.54
C ARG A 554 -49.94 8.52 -85.09
N LEU A 555 -50.20 9.62 -84.39
CA LEU A 555 -49.82 9.79 -82.99
C LEU A 555 -50.98 9.39 -82.06
N ARG A 556 -50.69 8.60 -81.01
CA ARG A 556 -51.60 8.28 -79.91
C ARG A 556 -50.99 8.75 -78.60
N LEU A 557 -51.73 9.53 -77.82
CA LEU A 557 -51.32 10.01 -76.50
C LEU A 557 -52.28 9.46 -75.45
N GLU A 558 -51.74 8.82 -74.42
CA GLU A 558 -52.48 8.31 -73.26
C GLU A 558 -51.72 8.72 -71.99
N ILE A 559 -52.01 9.91 -71.48
CA ILE A 559 -51.30 10.48 -70.32
C ILE A 559 -52.27 10.52 -69.14
N GLU A 560 -51.84 10.00 -67.99
CA GLU A 560 -52.60 10.12 -66.75
C GLU A 560 -52.75 11.60 -66.34
N PRO A 561 -53.97 12.10 -66.08
CA PRO A 561 -54.20 13.51 -65.73
C PRO A 561 -53.48 13.92 -64.44
N SER A 562 -52.95 15.15 -64.40
CA SER A 562 -52.30 15.75 -63.20
C SER A 562 -51.01 15.06 -62.71
N MET A 563 -50.34 14.29 -63.57
CA MET A 563 -49.04 13.69 -63.25
C MET A 563 -47.95 14.77 -63.14
N GLN A 564 -47.37 14.91 -61.94
CA GLN A 564 -46.27 15.85 -61.68
C GLN A 564 -44.93 15.12 -61.53
N LEU A 565 -43.97 15.47 -62.36
CA LEU A 565 -42.61 14.94 -62.29
C LEU A 565 -41.67 15.89 -61.58
N TYR A 566 -40.68 15.34 -60.85
CA TYR A 566 -39.59 16.08 -60.26
C TYR A 566 -38.29 15.82 -61.05
N SER A 567 -38.06 16.60 -62.10
CA SER A 567 -36.93 16.41 -63.01
C SER A 567 -36.54 17.73 -63.68
N ASP A 568 -35.41 17.76 -64.40
CA ASP A 568 -35.01 18.89 -65.24
C ASP A 568 -35.82 18.89 -66.55
N PRO A 569 -36.72 19.85 -66.79
CA PRO A 569 -37.59 19.86 -67.96
C PRO A 569 -36.83 19.97 -69.29
N ASP A 570 -35.68 20.66 -69.31
CA ASP A 570 -34.90 20.83 -70.54
C ASP A 570 -34.24 19.51 -70.93
N GLN A 571 -33.65 18.80 -69.96
CA GLN A 571 -33.08 17.47 -70.17
C GLN A 571 -34.13 16.46 -70.63
N ILE A 572 -35.28 16.39 -69.93
CA ILE A 572 -36.38 15.50 -70.31
C ILE A 572 -36.91 15.86 -71.70
N LYS A 573 -36.93 17.15 -72.06
CA LYS A 573 -37.37 17.60 -73.39
C LYS A 573 -36.46 17.06 -74.46
N GLN A 574 -35.15 17.10 -74.24
CA GLN A 574 -34.17 16.56 -75.18
C GLN A 574 -34.25 15.03 -75.27
N VAL A 575 -34.46 14.32 -74.15
CA VAL A 575 -34.72 12.88 -74.15
C VAL A 575 -35.94 12.55 -75.02
N MET A 576 -37.07 13.19 -74.74
CA MET A 576 -38.32 12.93 -75.43
C MET A 576 -38.24 13.24 -76.93
N LEU A 577 -37.63 14.37 -77.30
CA LEU A 577 -37.44 14.71 -78.71
C LEU A 577 -36.52 13.70 -79.42
N ASN A 578 -35.44 13.25 -78.78
CA ASN A 578 -34.54 12.24 -79.36
C ASN A 578 -35.25 10.90 -79.57
N LEU A 579 -36.05 10.44 -78.60
CA LEU A 579 -36.82 9.21 -78.73
C LEU A 579 -37.89 9.31 -79.82
N MET A 580 -38.64 10.43 -79.86
CA MET A 580 -39.66 10.67 -80.89
C MET A 580 -39.06 10.76 -82.30
N LEU A 581 -37.91 11.43 -82.47
CA LEU A 581 -37.21 11.50 -83.75
C LEU A 581 -36.63 10.14 -84.16
N ASN A 582 -36.09 9.37 -83.20
CA ASN A 582 -35.61 8.02 -83.47
C ASN A 582 -36.74 7.08 -83.92
N ALA A 583 -37.91 7.18 -83.30
CA ALA A 583 -39.12 6.46 -83.70
C ALA A 583 -39.55 6.84 -85.13
N LEU A 584 -39.54 8.14 -85.46
CA LEU A 584 -39.89 8.63 -86.80
C LEU A 584 -38.97 8.07 -87.89
N ASP A 585 -37.65 8.10 -87.64
CA ASP A 585 -36.65 7.53 -88.56
C ASP A 585 -36.84 6.02 -88.74
N ALA A 586 -37.11 5.29 -87.66
CA ALA A 586 -37.31 3.83 -87.70
C ALA A 586 -38.57 3.43 -88.49
N MET A 587 -39.53 4.35 -88.62
CA MET A 587 -40.79 4.16 -89.35
C MET A 587 -40.73 4.63 -90.81
N GLU A 588 -39.58 5.09 -91.34
CA GLU A 588 -39.49 5.63 -92.71
C GLU A 588 -40.01 4.62 -93.75
N THR A 589 -39.65 3.35 -93.60
CA THR A 589 -39.99 2.23 -94.49
C THR A 589 -41.12 1.32 -93.98
N SER A 590 -41.71 1.61 -92.82
CA SER A 590 -42.75 0.77 -92.22
C SER A 590 -44.12 0.96 -92.89
N ALA A 591 -44.89 -0.13 -93.02
CA ALA A 591 -46.22 -0.14 -93.63
C ALA A 591 -47.29 0.49 -92.73
N GLU A 592 -47.17 0.29 -91.41
CA GLU A 592 -48.00 0.96 -90.42
C GLU A 592 -47.12 1.92 -89.61
N LYS A 593 -47.43 3.22 -89.66
CA LYS A 593 -46.67 4.25 -88.94
C LYS A 593 -47.49 4.78 -87.77
N LYS A 594 -47.24 4.25 -86.58
CA LYS A 594 -47.90 4.62 -85.34
C LYS A 594 -46.86 4.90 -84.27
N LEU A 595 -46.97 6.08 -83.65
CA LEU A 595 -46.22 6.46 -82.46
C LEU A 595 -47.19 6.56 -81.29
N SER A 596 -46.95 5.83 -80.21
CA SER A 596 -47.77 5.83 -79.00
C SER A 596 -46.94 6.33 -77.82
N ILE A 597 -47.44 7.35 -77.11
CA ILE A 597 -46.84 7.82 -75.86
C ILE A 597 -47.85 7.59 -74.75
N ARG A 598 -47.50 6.73 -73.80
CA ARG A 598 -48.30 6.44 -72.62
C ARG A 598 -47.56 6.88 -71.36
N ALA A 599 -48.25 7.50 -70.41
CA ALA A 599 -47.67 7.83 -69.11
C ALA A 599 -48.61 7.45 -67.97
N GLU A 600 -48.08 6.75 -66.97
CA GLU A 600 -48.81 6.22 -65.80
C GLU A 600 -47.98 6.31 -64.51
N VAL A 601 -48.64 6.38 -63.36
CA VAL A 601 -47.98 6.39 -62.04
C VAL A 601 -48.22 5.07 -61.31
N GLU A 602 -47.14 4.39 -60.93
CA GLU A 602 -47.22 3.16 -60.13
C GLU A 602 -46.26 3.26 -58.92
N ASN A 603 -46.76 2.96 -57.72
CA ASN A 603 -45.97 2.91 -56.47
C ASN A 603 -45.12 4.17 -56.16
N GLY A 604 -45.55 5.35 -56.62
CA GLY A 604 -44.80 6.61 -56.42
C GLY A 604 -43.64 6.81 -57.40
N THR A 605 -43.65 6.11 -58.54
CA THR A 605 -42.77 6.31 -59.68
C THR A 605 -43.63 6.57 -60.92
N GLY A 606 -43.21 7.52 -61.75
CA GLY A 606 -43.83 7.82 -63.04
C GLY A 606 -43.19 7.03 -64.16
N PHE A 607 -43.99 6.35 -64.96
CA PHE A 607 -43.58 5.58 -66.13
C PHE A 607 -44.01 6.30 -67.39
N ILE A 608 -43.08 6.53 -68.33
CA ILE A 608 -43.36 7.08 -69.66
C ILE A 608 -42.93 6.07 -70.70
N HIS A 609 -43.87 5.53 -71.45
CA HIS A 609 -43.66 4.61 -72.55
C HIS A 609 -43.71 5.35 -73.88
N VAL A 610 -42.68 5.17 -74.71
CA VAL A 610 -42.60 5.68 -76.08
C VAL A 610 -42.47 4.47 -77.01
N GLU A 611 -43.55 4.12 -77.69
CA GLU A 611 -43.68 2.94 -78.55
C GLU A 611 -43.81 3.34 -80.02
N ASP A 612 -42.99 2.73 -80.88
CA ASP A 612 -43.03 2.89 -82.34
C ASP A 612 -43.32 1.56 -83.06
N THR A 613 -43.85 1.65 -84.28
CA THR A 613 -44.07 0.50 -85.17
C THR A 613 -43.02 0.42 -86.29
N GLY A 614 -41.78 0.85 -85.99
CA GLY A 614 -40.66 0.89 -86.92
C GLY A 614 -39.99 -0.46 -87.16
N SER A 615 -38.79 -0.43 -87.76
CA SER A 615 -38.05 -1.64 -88.12
C SER A 615 -37.58 -2.50 -86.94
N GLY A 616 -37.63 -1.99 -85.70
CA GLY A 616 -37.09 -2.65 -84.51
C GLY A 616 -35.58 -2.92 -84.61
N MET A 617 -35.05 -3.66 -83.63
CA MET A 617 -33.62 -4.03 -83.54
C MET A 617 -33.44 -5.54 -83.32
N GLU A 618 -32.26 -6.06 -83.66
CA GLU A 618 -31.84 -7.44 -83.31
C GLU A 618 -31.50 -7.55 -81.81
N LYS A 619 -31.62 -8.76 -81.24
CA LYS A 619 -31.34 -8.96 -79.81
C LYS A 619 -29.86 -8.73 -79.48
N GLU A 620 -29.01 -8.97 -80.45
CA GLU A 620 -27.56 -8.80 -80.39
C GLU A 620 -27.16 -7.31 -80.41
N GLU A 621 -28.02 -6.41 -80.88
CA GLU A 621 -27.75 -4.96 -80.93
C GLU A 621 -28.08 -4.27 -79.60
N LEU A 622 -29.01 -4.82 -78.79
CA LEU A 622 -29.47 -4.25 -77.52
C LEU A 622 -28.35 -3.86 -76.53
N PRO A 623 -27.27 -4.65 -76.33
CA PRO A 623 -26.19 -4.26 -75.43
C PRO A 623 -25.39 -3.05 -75.94
N HIS A 624 -25.37 -2.81 -77.25
CA HIS A 624 -24.52 -1.82 -77.89
C HIS A 624 -25.24 -0.49 -78.16
N ILE A 625 -26.58 -0.43 -78.12
CA ILE A 625 -27.32 0.81 -78.42
C ILE A 625 -27.07 1.96 -77.44
N LEU A 626 -26.56 1.64 -76.24
CA LEU A 626 -26.19 2.61 -75.20
C LEU A 626 -24.70 2.99 -75.28
N GLU A 627 -23.90 2.32 -76.11
CA GLU A 627 -22.51 2.69 -76.32
C GLU A 627 -22.41 4.01 -77.10
N PRO A 628 -21.60 4.99 -76.63
CA PRO A 628 -21.40 6.23 -77.35
C PRO A 628 -20.84 5.99 -78.77
N PHE A 629 -21.38 6.70 -79.76
CA PHE A 629 -21.04 6.59 -81.19
C PHE A 629 -21.48 5.29 -81.88
N TYR A 630 -22.18 4.39 -81.18
CA TYR A 630 -22.82 3.26 -81.84
C TYR A 630 -24.04 3.74 -82.63
N THR A 631 -24.05 3.44 -83.94
CA THR A 631 -25.15 3.82 -84.82
C THR A 631 -25.20 2.88 -86.02
N THR A 632 -26.41 2.41 -86.34
CA THR A 632 -26.69 1.66 -87.57
C THR A 632 -27.14 2.59 -88.71
N LYS A 633 -27.37 3.88 -88.41
CA LYS A 633 -27.79 4.91 -89.36
C LYS A 633 -26.59 5.50 -90.09
N LYS A 634 -26.64 5.58 -91.44
CA LYS A 634 -25.59 6.20 -92.29
C LYS A 634 -25.26 7.66 -91.94
N HIS A 635 -26.20 8.37 -91.30
CA HIS A 635 -26.08 9.79 -90.95
C HIS A 635 -26.17 10.09 -89.44
N GLY A 636 -26.31 9.07 -88.60
CA GLY A 636 -26.35 9.24 -87.14
C GLY A 636 -24.96 9.41 -86.54
N VAL A 637 -24.85 10.17 -85.45
CA VAL A 637 -23.59 10.37 -84.69
C VAL A 637 -23.46 9.34 -83.55
N GLY A 638 -24.53 8.59 -83.24
CA GLY A 638 -24.54 7.56 -82.20
C GLY A 638 -24.43 8.10 -80.76
N LEU A 639 -24.61 9.41 -80.53
CA LEU A 639 -24.58 10.02 -79.20
C LEU A 639 -25.97 10.22 -78.56
N GLY A 640 -27.04 10.14 -79.36
CA GLY A 640 -28.38 10.50 -78.90
C GLY A 640 -28.89 9.62 -77.75
N LEU A 641 -28.82 8.29 -77.89
CA LEU A 641 -29.37 7.36 -76.89
C LEU A 641 -28.50 7.28 -75.62
N SER A 642 -27.17 7.36 -75.75
CA SER A 642 -26.26 7.41 -74.60
C SER A 642 -26.45 8.67 -73.77
N LEU A 643 -26.68 9.83 -74.40
CA LEU A 643 -27.07 11.07 -73.71
C LEU A 643 -28.44 10.95 -73.04
N CYS A 644 -29.41 10.29 -73.69
CA CYS A 644 -30.73 10.10 -73.09
C CYS A 644 -30.65 9.26 -71.82
N TYR A 645 -29.90 8.15 -71.84
CA TYR A 645 -29.69 7.31 -70.67
C TYR A 645 -29.01 8.09 -69.53
N GLN A 646 -27.99 8.89 -69.85
CA GLN A 646 -27.31 9.76 -68.89
C GLN A 646 -28.27 10.77 -68.25
N TRP A 647 -29.06 11.50 -69.04
CA TRP A 647 -30.01 12.50 -68.52
C TRP A 647 -31.09 11.87 -67.64
N ILE A 648 -31.55 10.66 -67.97
CA ILE A 648 -32.51 9.95 -67.12
C ILE A 648 -31.88 9.55 -65.78
N GLN A 649 -30.64 9.04 -65.77
CA GLN A 649 -29.92 8.74 -64.53
C GLN A 649 -29.64 10.00 -63.69
N GLU A 650 -29.25 11.12 -64.31
CA GLU A 650 -29.07 12.41 -63.65
C GLU A 650 -30.36 12.91 -62.99
N ASN A 651 -31.53 12.51 -63.50
CA ASN A 651 -32.85 12.76 -62.94
C ASN A 651 -33.36 11.67 -61.99
N ASN A 652 -32.49 10.81 -61.48
CA ASN A 652 -32.83 9.69 -60.58
C ASN A 652 -33.83 8.70 -61.20
N GLY A 653 -33.78 8.56 -62.53
CA GLY A 653 -34.62 7.64 -63.29
C GLY A 653 -33.86 6.47 -63.88
N GLU A 654 -34.60 5.59 -64.54
CA GLU A 654 -34.09 4.44 -65.29
C GLU A 654 -34.75 4.39 -66.68
N MET A 655 -34.01 3.93 -67.69
CA MET A 655 -34.54 3.77 -69.05
C MET A 655 -34.40 2.30 -69.47
N ASN A 656 -35.52 1.69 -69.84
CA ASN A 656 -35.59 0.32 -70.33
C ASN A 656 -36.02 0.28 -71.80
N VAL A 657 -35.55 -0.73 -72.53
CA VAL A 657 -35.83 -0.90 -73.96
C VAL A 657 -36.34 -2.31 -74.24
N GLU A 658 -37.49 -2.37 -74.90
CA GLU A 658 -38.05 -3.61 -75.43
C GLU A 658 -38.17 -3.47 -76.95
N THR A 659 -37.57 -4.39 -77.71
CA THR A 659 -37.57 -4.31 -79.18
C THR A 659 -37.62 -5.70 -79.79
N LYS A 660 -38.22 -5.78 -80.98
CA LYS A 660 -38.17 -6.98 -81.81
C LYS A 660 -38.11 -6.57 -83.27
N LYS A 661 -37.13 -7.11 -84.00
CA LYS A 661 -36.96 -6.86 -85.44
C LYS A 661 -38.27 -7.03 -86.20
N GLY A 662 -38.66 -5.98 -86.93
CA GLY A 662 -39.88 -5.88 -87.74
C GLY A 662 -41.17 -5.59 -86.95
N CYS A 663 -41.11 -5.45 -85.62
CA CYS A 663 -42.27 -5.23 -84.74
C CYS A 663 -42.19 -3.92 -83.93
N GLY A 664 -41.20 -3.05 -84.20
CA GLY A 664 -41.03 -1.78 -83.49
C GLY A 664 -40.20 -1.86 -82.20
N THR A 665 -40.16 -0.73 -81.48
CA THR A 665 -39.42 -0.56 -80.22
C THR A 665 -40.26 0.20 -79.20
N THR A 666 -40.14 -0.18 -77.93
CA THR A 666 -40.72 0.52 -76.79
C THR A 666 -39.60 0.97 -75.85
N PHE A 667 -39.51 2.26 -75.59
CA PHE A 667 -38.68 2.85 -74.55
C PHE A 667 -39.54 3.15 -73.32
N THR A 668 -39.12 2.71 -72.15
CA THR A 668 -39.81 2.96 -70.87
C THR A 668 -38.91 3.81 -69.99
N LEU A 669 -39.37 4.99 -69.60
CA LEU A 669 -38.68 5.93 -68.72
C LEU A 669 -39.31 5.92 -67.34
N ASN A 670 -38.53 5.58 -66.32
CA ASN A 670 -38.93 5.60 -64.92
C ASN A 670 -38.43 6.90 -64.31
N LEU A 671 -39.29 7.78 -63.83
CA LEU A 671 -38.92 9.07 -63.25
C LEU A 671 -39.63 9.32 -61.91
N PRO A 672 -39.00 10.04 -60.97
CA PRO A 672 -39.62 10.33 -59.68
C PRO A 672 -40.80 11.30 -59.85
N VAL A 673 -41.97 10.93 -59.33
CA VAL A 673 -43.10 11.87 -59.19
C VAL A 673 -42.88 12.80 -58.00
N ALA A 674 -43.37 14.02 -58.12
CA ALA A 674 -43.37 14.94 -56.99
C ALA A 674 -44.22 14.35 -55.87
N LYS A 675 -43.62 14.10 -54.71
CA LYS A 675 -44.37 13.70 -53.51
C LYS A 675 -45.39 14.81 -53.22
N GLU A 676 -46.66 14.43 -53.07
CA GLU A 676 -47.67 15.35 -52.55
C GLU A 676 -47.11 16.02 -51.30
N LYS A 677 -47.12 17.36 -51.30
CA LYS A 677 -47.04 18.15 -50.07
C LYS A 677 -48.26 17.76 -49.23
N GLY A 678 -48.13 16.68 -48.46
CA GLY A 678 -48.96 16.47 -47.29
C GLY A 678 -48.75 17.67 -46.37
N ASP A 679 -49.86 18.32 -46.03
CA ASP A 679 -49.92 19.52 -45.22
C ASP A 679 -48.99 19.47 -43.99
N LYS A 680 -48.06 20.44 -43.97
CA LYS A 680 -47.41 21.12 -42.84
C LYS A 680 -46.67 20.32 -41.77
#